data_AF-A0A4S8P8V8-F1
#
_entry.id   AF-A0A4S8P8V8-F1
#
_cell.length_a   1.000
_cell.length_b   1.000
_cell.length_c   1.000
_cell.angle_alpha   90.00
_cell.angle_beta   90.00
_cell.angle_gamma   90.00
#
_symmetry.space_group_name_H-M   'P 1'
#
loop_
_entity.id
_entity.type
_entity.pdbx_description
1 polymer ?
#
loop_
_entity_poly.entity_id
_entity_poly.type
_entity_poly.pdbx_seq_one_letter_code
_entity_poly.pdbx_strand_id
1 'polypeptide(L)'
;MTWRTELERAAARLREAGGSADRAERLLAASASLLAADDTERRRADLVARLRTAAAAAATGWLGDDLAAAPTDTPLWTDEPASAGLRVGTALLDGPEDDGAPAFPAVAGLLGKGHLVCDGDAADPRVAGMIQSLLVRVTAAHPNLELSLVDGVTLGQVFAPATALVDAGIAQPVATDHLALGRLLTAAEKRLTELRDVAARGQSIADRPYHLIVIAGLPPEVGKSMRERLAALAHAGPAARCHLVLCGWRNTPHREALPAIEHATYLACDEETARLGTLPLPVRLDAPPTPALARAVFGARARQRREAGELSVADLVPAELWTASSRDGLTTVIGRDQAGASTGGDVEVSFDDATPHWLIGGRTGGGKTVFLLDVLYGLATRYSPDELELYLLDFKEGVSFTEFTPSGLDPSWIPHVRAVGVESDREYGVAVLGALRAELSRRAGLMKRAGATRLARLRELRPEVRLPRIVAVVDEFHVLFAGNDRLAGEAVAHLEELARKGRSYGVHLVLASQTISGIEALYSKKDSIFGQFPLRVALPGAKHLLDEGNDAADGIGVGQAVLNDAGGIRGRNRTCRFPDASSAEDLLAQLRHRLWERRGSDDEPVVFRGFDEQHLTGDPSFAALRATHAPRALLGRAVDVRMSTVGYQFDRSPGRHLAVLGTSIVAADVLAAAALSLGRQHEPGSVVFEVAATAAGAEEIAAAVAQSLAAEGHECRAPQPGSILAGPREKPTYLVWFGADGADGQPAALRRLLLHGPADGVHLLGWWRGARRFLDDIGGSTGRESCAGVVALNIAANDLAAITGGYDRSWEARANRCLVIDRHAGTETLAVPYVRPGRLDEGLEDGAAEPLRGEAAR
;
A
#
# COMPACT_ATOMS: atom_id res chain seq x y z
N MET A 1 -22.05 49.28 12.75
CA MET A 1 -21.44 50.22 11.78
C MET A 1 -21.22 49.60 10.40
N THR A 2 -21.39 48.30 10.19
CA THR A 2 -21.02 47.58 8.96
C THR A 2 -22.09 47.57 7.86
N TRP A 3 -23.39 47.51 8.20
CA TRP A 3 -24.46 47.47 7.19
C TRP A 3 -24.58 48.78 6.40
N ARG A 4 -24.29 49.93 7.03
CA ARG A 4 -24.32 51.25 6.39
C ARG A 4 -23.19 51.41 5.37
N THR A 5 -22.00 50.89 5.69
CA THR A 5 -20.83 50.86 4.80
C THR A 5 -21.01 49.88 3.64
N GLU A 6 -21.71 48.76 3.84
CA GLU A 6 -22.07 47.83 2.76
C GLU A 6 -23.19 48.37 1.88
N LEU A 7 -24.18 49.06 2.44
CA LEU A 7 -25.21 49.76 1.66
C LEU A 7 -24.63 50.93 0.87
N GLU A 8 -23.64 51.64 1.43
CA GLU A 8 -22.92 52.72 0.76
C GLU A 8 -21.97 52.20 -0.33
N ARG A 9 -21.33 51.03 -0.15
CA ARG A 9 -20.55 50.35 -1.21
C ARG A 9 -21.42 49.73 -2.29
N ALA A 10 -22.55 49.14 -1.92
CA ALA A 10 -23.55 48.63 -2.87
C ALA A 10 -24.16 49.78 -3.65
N ALA A 11 -24.53 50.89 -2.99
CA ALA A 11 -24.98 52.11 -3.64
C ALA A 11 -23.88 52.83 -4.43
N ALA A 12 -22.60 52.71 -4.05
CA ALA A 12 -21.48 53.23 -4.83
C ALA A 12 -21.26 52.39 -6.10
N ARG A 13 -21.34 51.06 -6.01
CA ARG A 13 -21.28 50.14 -7.17
C ARG A 13 -22.50 50.25 -8.08
N LEU A 14 -23.69 50.48 -7.51
CA LEU A 14 -24.92 50.80 -8.27
C LEU A 14 -24.83 52.20 -8.91
N ARG A 15 -24.14 53.16 -8.27
CA ARG A 15 -23.83 54.49 -8.83
C ARG A 15 -22.69 54.48 -9.86
N GLU A 16 -21.76 53.53 -9.79
CA GLU A 16 -20.73 53.30 -10.83
C GLU A 16 -21.31 52.58 -12.05
N ALA A 17 -22.19 51.59 -11.84
CA ALA A 17 -22.91 50.89 -12.91
C ALA A 17 -24.00 51.77 -13.55
N GLY A 18 -24.82 52.44 -12.75
CA GLY A 18 -25.78 53.45 -13.19
C GLY A 18 -25.10 54.71 -13.75
N GLY A 19 -23.93 55.09 -13.25
CA GLY A 19 -23.13 56.19 -13.77
C GLY A 19 -22.50 55.91 -15.13
N SER A 20 -22.31 54.65 -15.51
CA SER A 20 -21.84 54.26 -16.85
C SER A 20 -22.99 54.19 -17.86
N ALA A 21 -24.16 53.71 -17.42
CA ALA A 21 -25.39 53.73 -18.21
C ALA A 21 -25.96 55.14 -18.42
N ASP A 22 -26.09 55.96 -17.36
CA ASP A 22 -26.52 57.36 -17.46
C ASP A 22 -25.49 58.25 -18.20
N ARG A 23 -24.21 57.87 -18.21
CA ARG A 23 -23.17 58.60 -18.96
C ARG A 23 -23.18 58.18 -20.43
N ALA A 24 -23.45 56.91 -20.74
CA ALA A 24 -23.73 56.44 -22.11
C ALA A 24 -25.03 57.05 -22.65
N GLU A 25 -26.09 57.10 -21.84
CA GLU A 25 -27.39 57.70 -22.17
C GLU A 25 -27.28 59.23 -22.30
N ARG A 26 -26.51 59.92 -21.44
CA ARG A 26 -26.19 61.35 -21.61
C ARG A 26 -25.28 61.63 -22.81
N LEU A 27 -24.37 60.72 -23.17
CA LEU A 27 -23.54 60.84 -24.38
C LEU A 27 -24.36 60.60 -25.65
N LEU A 28 -25.31 59.65 -25.62
CA LEU A 28 -26.26 59.39 -26.70
C LEU A 28 -27.27 60.54 -26.85
N ALA A 29 -27.82 61.05 -25.74
CA ALA A 29 -28.76 62.18 -25.72
C ALA A 29 -28.10 63.52 -26.07
N ALA A 30 -26.84 63.77 -25.66
CA ALA A 30 -26.08 64.96 -26.04
C ALA A 30 -25.62 64.94 -27.52
N SER A 31 -25.51 63.75 -28.12
CA SER A 31 -25.19 63.60 -29.55
C SER A 31 -26.42 63.71 -30.45
N ALA A 32 -27.62 63.54 -29.90
CA ALA A 32 -28.86 63.53 -30.68
C ALA A 32 -29.41 64.92 -31.06
N SER A 33 -28.85 66.02 -30.55
CA SER A 33 -29.48 67.35 -30.70
C SER A 33 -28.72 68.40 -31.52
N LEU A 34 -27.65 68.07 -32.24
CA LEU A 34 -26.98 69.02 -33.16
C LEU A 34 -26.28 68.32 -34.35
N LEU A 35 -26.83 68.55 -35.56
CA LEU A 35 -26.14 68.57 -36.87
C LEU A 35 -25.74 67.23 -37.56
N ALA A 36 -25.26 67.36 -38.80
CA ALA A 36 -25.29 66.45 -39.96
C ALA A 36 -24.74 65.01 -39.81
N ALA A 37 -25.23 64.12 -40.69
CA ALA A 37 -25.05 62.66 -40.68
C ALA A 37 -23.60 62.12 -40.54
N ASP A 38 -22.58 62.84 -41.02
CA ASP A 38 -21.18 62.40 -41.00
C ASP A 38 -20.51 62.45 -39.60
N ASP A 39 -21.00 63.26 -38.65
CA ASP A 39 -20.42 63.38 -37.29
C ASP A 39 -20.99 62.32 -36.32
N THR A 40 -22.20 61.82 -36.62
CA THR A 40 -22.89 60.75 -35.87
C THR A 40 -22.18 59.41 -36.03
N GLU A 41 -21.75 59.08 -37.25
CA GLU A 41 -21.09 57.80 -37.55
C GLU A 41 -19.73 57.67 -36.85
N ARG A 42 -18.94 58.75 -36.84
CA ARG A 42 -17.63 58.78 -36.14
C ARG A 42 -17.79 58.63 -34.62
N ARG A 43 -18.79 59.27 -34.01
CA ARG A 43 -19.05 59.15 -32.56
C ARG A 43 -19.60 57.78 -32.18
N ARG A 44 -20.42 57.15 -33.03
CA ARG A 44 -20.85 55.76 -32.86
C ARG A 44 -19.67 54.80 -32.91
N ALA A 45 -18.77 54.97 -33.89
CA ALA A 45 -17.56 54.18 -33.99
C ALA A 45 -16.65 54.33 -32.75
N ASP A 46 -16.48 55.55 -32.21
CA ASP A 46 -15.72 55.79 -30.97
C ASP A 46 -16.37 55.12 -29.74
N LEU A 47 -17.70 55.20 -29.59
CA LEU A 47 -18.42 54.54 -28.51
C LEU A 47 -18.25 53.01 -28.56
N VAL A 48 -18.39 52.41 -29.75
CA VAL A 48 -18.23 50.97 -29.97
C VAL A 48 -16.79 50.55 -29.69
N ALA A 49 -15.79 51.34 -30.11
CA ALA A 49 -14.40 51.07 -29.80
C ALA A 49 -14.14 51.06 -28.28
N ARG A 50 -14.66 52.03 -27.53
CA ARG A 50 -14.55 52.08 -26.07
C ARG A 50 -15.23 50.90 -25.39
N LEU A 51 -16.42 50.52 -25.86
CA LEU A 51 -17.16 49.37 -25.33
C LEU A 51 -16.43 48.05 -25.63
N ARG A 52 -15.80 47.90 -26.79
CA ARG A 52 -14.91 46.77 -27.10
C ARG A 52 -13.71 46.72 -26.16
N THR A 53 -13.06 47.86 -25.89
CA THR A 53 -11.94 47.91 -24.93
C THR A 53 -12.40 47.55 -23.52
N ALA A 54 -13.56 48.05 -23.08
CA ALA A 54 -14.12 47.71 -21.77
C ALA A 54 -14.49 46.22 -21.68
N ALA A 55 -15.07 45.65 -22.73
CA ALA A 55 -15.40 44.23 -22.80
C ALA A 55 -14.14 43.35 -22.79
N ALA A 56 -13.09 43.72 -23.52
CA ALA A 56 -11.80 43.00 -23.52
C ALA A 56 -11.09 43.05 -22.16
N ALA A 57 -11.24 44.15 -21.42
CA ALA A 57 -10.74 44.26 -20.04
C ALA A 57 -11.58 43.42 -19.06
N ALA A 58 -12.90 43.31 -19.32
CA ALA A 58 -13.84 42.55 -18.48
C ALA A 58 -13.85 41.05 -18.80
N ALA A 59 -13.42 40.61 -19.97
CA ALA A 59 -13.32 39.21 -20.36
C ALA A 59 -12.11 39.04 -21.28
N THR A 60 -11.02 38.50 -20.74
CA THR A 60 -9.74 38.38 -21.46
C THR A 60 -9.60 37.01 -22.12
N GLY A 61 -8.89 36.93 -23.25
CA GLY A 61 -8.52 35.67 -23.91
C GLY A 61 -9.68 34.69 -24.08
N TRP A 62 -9.52 33.44 -23.59
CA TRP A 62 -10.56 32.41 -23.63
C TRP A 62 -11.94 32.87 -23.13
N LEU A 63 -12.01 33.78 -22.16
CA LEU A 63 -13.27 34.27 -21.61
C LEU A 63 -13.99 35.29 -22.51
N GLY A 64 -13.28 35.97 -23.43
CA GLY A 64 -13.82 37.07 -24.24
C GLY A 64 -13.69 36.93 -25.76
N ASP A 65 -12.74 36.13 -26.24
CA ASP A 65 -12.41 35.97 -27.66
C ASP A 65 -13.52 35.24 -28.43
N ASP A 66 -13.54 35.38 -29.76
CA ASP A 66 -14.49 34.63 -30.58
C ASP A 66 -14.02 33.18 -30.80
N LEU A 67 -14.76 32.21 -30.27
CA LEU A 67 -14.41 30.80 -30.39
C LEU A 67 -14.55 30.26 -31.81
N ALA A 68 -15.32 30.90 -32.69
CA ALA A 68 -15.46 30.46 -34.08
C ALA A 68 -14.14 30.57 -34.86
N ALA A 69 -13.26 31.49 -34.45
CA ALA A 69 -11.95 31.74 -35.07
C ALA A 69 -10.77 31.23 -34.23
N ALA A 70 -11.01 30.58 -33.09
CA ALA A 70 -9.95 30.16 -32.18
C ALA A 70 -9.20 28.92 -32.70
N PRO A 71 -7.85 28.95 -32.76
CA PRO A 71 -7.03 27.79 -33.10
C PRO A 71 -7.18 26.64 -32.09
N THR A 72 -7.17 25.39 -32.57
CA THR A 72 -7.33 24.19 -31.72
C THR A 72 -6.13 23.90 -30.83
N ASP A 73 -4.96 24.46 -31.16
CA ASP A 73 -3.69 24.34 -30.44
C ASP A 73 -3.46 25.47 -29.42
N THR A 74 -4.45 26.36 -29.24
CA THR A 74 -4.38 27.42 -28.24
C THR A 74 -4.17 26.83 -26.84
N PRO A 75 -3.12 27.23 -26.09
CA PRO A 75 -2.86 26.68 -24.76
C PRO A 75 -3.98 26.97 -23.75
N LEU A 76 -4.28 25.99 -22.90
CA LEU A 76 -5.18 26.19 -21.76
C LEU A 76 -4.50 27.04 -20.69
N TRP A 77 -5.29 27.75 -19.88
CA TRP A 77 -4.76 28.49 -18.75
C TRP A 77 -4.44 27.58 -17.57
N THR A 78 -3.33 27.91 -16.91
CA THR A 78 -2.75 27.21 -15.75
C THR A 78 -3.06 27.89 -14.43
N ASP A 79 -3.34 29.19 -14.45
CA ASP A 79 -3.69 30.01 -13.29
C ASP A 79 -5.14 30.47 -13.36
N GLU A 80 -5.72 30.79 -12.20
CA GLU A 80 -7.05 31.39 -12.18
C GLU A 80 -7.08 32.76 -12.85
N PRO A 81 -8.08 33.04 -13.68
CA PRO A 81 -8.16 34.32 -14.34
C PRO A 81 -8.48 35.44 -13.35
N ALA A 82 -7.79 36.57 -13.51
CA ALA A 82 -8.06 37.77 -12.73
C ALA A 82 -9.44 38.39 -13.06
N SER A 83 -9.99 38.07 -14.23
CA SER A 83 -11.34 38.48 -14.62
C SER A 83 -12.36 37.37 -14.40
N ALA A 84 -13.57 37.79 -14.01
CA ALA A 84 -14.74 36.95 -13.81
C ALA A 84 -15.91 37.35 -14.72
N GLY A 85 -15.60 38.07 -15.81
CA GLY A 85 -16.54 38.30 -16.90
C GLY A 85 -16.36 37.24 -17.99
N LEU A 86 -17.49 36.80 -18.53
CA LEU A 86 -17.58 35.80 -19.60
C LEU A 86 -18.42 36.36 -20.74
N ARG A 87 -17.91 36.28 -21.97
CA ARG A 87 -18.69 36.58 -23.17
C ARG A 87 -19.82 35.56 -23.36
N VAL A 88 -21.03 36.06 -23.54
CA VAL A 88 -22.24 35.26 -23.83
C VAL A 88 -22.78 35.49 -25.24
N GLY A 89 -22.31 36.54 -25.92
CA GLY A 89 -22.76 36.90 -27.25
C GLY A 89 -22.18 38.24 -27.71
N THR A 90 -22.82 38.84 -28.71
CA THR A 90 -22.44 40.11 -29.32
C THR A 90 -23.63 41.09 -29.27
N ALA A 91 -23.43 42.26 -28.66
CA ALA A 91 -24.44 43.32 -28.61
C ALA A 91 -24.44 44.12 -29.92
N LEU A 92 -25.63 44.36 -30.48
CA LEU A 92 -25.84 44.98 -31.79
C LEU A 92 -26.41 46.39 -31.61
N LEU A 93 -25.78 47.40 -32.24
CA LEU A 93 -26.18 48.80 -32.07
C LEU A 93 -27.35 49.21 -32.97
N ASP A 94 -27.39 48.74 -34.22
CA ASP A 94 -28.39 49.12 -35.23
C ASP A 94 -29.42 48.00 -35.54
N GLY A 95 -29.51 47.00 -34.66
CA GLY A 95 -30.50 45.92 -34.72
C GLY A 95 -29.98 44.61 -35.36
N PRO A 96 -30.81 43.54 -35.38
CA PRO A 96 -30.42 42.21 -35.85
C PRO A 96 -30.33 42.04 -37.38
N GLU A 97 -30.91 42.96 -38.15
CA GLU A 97 -31.05 42.84 -39.62
C GLU A 97 -29.82 43.36 -40.42
N ASP A 98 -28.85 44.01 -39.77
CA ASP A 98 -27.66 44.59 -40.42
C ASP A 98 -26.37 43.87 -39.97
N ASP A 99 -25.91 42.91 -40.78
CA ASP A 99 -24.67 42.15 -40.55
C ASP A 99 -23.40 43.02 -40.54
N GLY A 100 -23.49 44.27 -41.02
CA GLY A 100 -22.40 45.26 -40.99
C GLY A 100 -22.41 46.19 -39.78
N ALA A 101 -23.41 46.10 -38.91
CA ALA A 101 -23.62 47.05 -37.83
C ALA A 101 -22.46 47.08 -36.80
N PRO A 102 -22.16 48.25 -36.21
CA PRO A 102 -21.20 48.36 -35.12
C PRO A 102 -21.62 47.49 -33.94
N ALA A 103 -20.76 46.55 -33.55
CA ALA A 103 -21.07 45.58 -32.50
C ALA A 103 -19.92 45.40 -31.50
N PHE A 104 -20.23 44.96 -30.28
CA PHE A 104 -19.23 44.70 -29.25
C PHE A 104 -19.59 43.46 -28.41
N PRO A 105 -18.62 42.77 -27.79
CA PRO A 105 -18.90 41.57 -26.98
C PRO A 105 -19.81 41.87 -25.79
N ALA A 106 -20.87 41.09 -25.63
CA ALA A 106 -21.74 41.12 -24.48
C ALA A 106 -21.17 40.20 -23.39
N VAL A 107 -20.83 40.77 -22.22
CA VAL A 107 -20.14 40.09 -21.13
C VAL A 107 -21.03 40.00 -19.90
N ALA A 108 -21.16 38.81 -19.31
CA ALA A 108 -21.88 38.54 -18.07
C ALA A 108 -20.92 38.12 -16.95
N GLY A 109 -21.29 38.34 -15.69
CA GLY A 109 -20.50 37.88 -14.55
C GLY A 109 -20.74 36.40 -14.24
N LEU A 110 -19.67 35.61 -14.15
CA LEU A 110 -19.72 34.18 -13.78
C LEU A 110 -18.42 33.78 -13.08
N LEU A 111 -18.46 32.80 -12.16
CA LEU A 111 -17.33 32.32 -11.34
C LEU A 111 -16.64 33.44 -10.54
N GLY A 112 -16.97 33.54 -9.25
CA GLY A 112 -16.48 34.59 -8.35
C GLY A 112 -17.25 35.91 -8.40
N LYS A 113 -18.19 36.09 -9.34
CA LYS A 113 -19.08 37.28 -9.42
C LYS A 113 -20.56 37.00 -9.22
N GLY A 114 -21.06 35.86 -9.69
CA GLY A 114 -22.50 35.61 -9.68
C GLY A 114 -22.90 34.39 -10.51
N HIS A 115 -24.14 34.40 -10.99
CA HIS A 115 -24.78 33.36 -11.78
C HIS A 115 -25.27 33.90 -13.11
N LEU A 116 -25.54 33.00 -14.05
CA LEU A 116 -26.20 33.33 -15.31
C LEU A 116 -27.55 32.63 -15.37
N VAL A 117 -28.62 33.38 -15.63
CA VAL A 117 -29.97 32.82 -15.76
C VAL A 117 -30.53 33.19 -17.13
N CYS A 118 -30.97 32.20 -17.88
CA CYS A 118 -31.59 32.35 -19.19
C CYS A 118 -33.05 31.86 -19.10
N ASP A 119 -33.99 32.61 -19.67
CA ASP A 119 -35.38 32.18 -19.77
C ASP A 119 -35.57 31.08 -20.84
N GLY A 120 -34.87 31.16 -21.97
CA GLY A 120 -34.78 30.09 -22.96
C GLY A 120 -33.98 28.88 -22.45
N ASP A 121 -34.18 27.71 -23.06
CA ASP A 121 -33.53 26.44 -22.75
C ASP A 121 -32.84 25.84 -23.99
N ALA A 122 -32.15 24.71 -23.81
CA ALA A 122 -31.37 24.07 -24.87
C ALA A 122 -32.18 23.48 -26.04
N ALA A 123 -33.52 23.51 -26.00
CA ALA A 123 -34.30 23.28 -27.22
C ALA A 123 -34.10 24.41 -28.24
N ASP A 124 -33.75 25.62 -27.79
CA ASP A 124 -33.30 26.72 -28.65
C ASP A 124 -31.82 26.51 -29.04
N PRO A 125 -31.51 26.32 -30.35
CA PRO A 125 -30.15 26.12 -30.81
C PRO A 125 -29.19 27.27 -30.44
N ARG A 126 -29.68 28.49 -30.27
CA ARG A 126 -28.88 29.66 -29.87
C ARG A 126 -28.44 29.54 -28.40
N VAL A 127 -29.35 29.11 -27.54
CA VAL A 127 -29.07 28.85 -26.11
C VAL A 127 -28.15 27.64 -25.97
N ALA A 128 -28.39 26.56 -26.73
CA ALA A 128 -27.50 25.41 -26.79
C ALA A 128 -26.07 25.80 -27.24
N GLY A 129 -25.96 26.63 -28.27
CA GLY A 129 -24.68 27.16 -28.76
C GLY A 129 -23.94 27.99 -27.70
N MET A 130 -24.65 28.89 -27.02
CA MET A 130 -24.10 29.68 -25.91
C MET A 130 -23.61 28.78 -24.77
N ILE A 131 -24.37 27.76 -24.38
CA ILE A 131 -23.98 26.81 -23.33
C ILE A 131 -22.69 26.07 -23.71
N GLN A 132 -22.59 25.59 -24.95
CA GLN A 132 -21.39 24.89 -25.43
C GLN A 132 -20.18 25.81 -25.48
N SER A 133 -20.35 27.04 -25.96
CA SER A 133 -19.31 28.07 -25.94
C SER A 133 -18.88 28.37 -24.51
N LEU A 134 -19.82 28.62 -23.60
CA LEU A 134 -19.55 28.84 -22.18
C LEU A 134 -18.72 27.69 -21.58
N LEU A 135 -19.09 26.44 -21.84
CA LEU A 135 -18.35 25.28 -21.34
C LEU A 135 -16.90 25.23 -21.84
N VAL A 136 -16.67 25.51 -23.11
CA VAL A 136 -15.30 25.59 -23.66
C VAL A 136 -14.52 26.71 -22.98
N ARG A 137 -15.11 27.91 -22.85
CA ARG A 137 -14.47 29.07 -22.21
C ARG A 137 -14.07 28.77 -20.77
N VAL A 138 -15.00 28.29 -19.94
CA VAL A 138 -14.72 28.04 -18.52
C VAL A 138 -13.73 26.90 -18.32
N THR A 139 -13.80 25.85 -19.15
CA THR A 139 -12.86 24.71 -19.06
C THR A 139 -11.44 25.11 -19.49
N ALA A 140 -11.32 25.98 -20.51
CA ALA A 140 -10.04 26.48 -20.96
C ALA A 140 -9.43 27.47 -19.97
N ALA A 141 -10.25 28.34 -19.38
CA ALA A 141 -9.80 29.41 -18.50
C ALA A 141 -9.58 28.99 -17.04
N HIS A 142 -10.34 28.02 -16.52
CA HIS A 142 -10.28 27.65 -15.10
C HIS A 142 -9.68 26.24 -14.91
N PRO A 143 -8.45 26.13 -14.37
CA PRO A 143 -7.82 24.84 -14.13
C PRO A 143 -8.46 24.02 -13.01
N ASN A 144 -8.94 24.70 -11.96
CA ASN A 144 -9.59 24.08 -10.81
C ASN A 144 -11.12 24.24 -10.91
N LEU A 145 -11.74 23.40 -11.74
CA LEU A 145 -13.16 23.44 -12.06
C LEU A 145 -13.79 22.04 -11.91
N GLU A 146 -14.94 21.99 -11.26
CA GLU A 146 -15.82 20.82 -11.23
C GLU A 146 -17.17 21.17 -11.85
N LEU A 147 -17.71 20.24 -12.65
CA LEU A 147 -18.92 20.45 -13.42
C LEU A 147 -20.04 19.51 -12.99
N SER A 148 -21.24 20.05 -12.87
CA SER A 148 -22.46 19.26 -12.79
C SER A 148 -23.41 19.68 -13.90
N LEU A 149 -23.66 18.76 -14.82
CA LEU A 149 -24.35 19.02 -16.07
C LEU A 149 -25.76 18.45 -15.99
N VAL A 150 -26.77 19.26 -16.32
CA VAL A 150 -28.18 18.87 -16.27
C VAL A 150 -28.84 19.25 -17.58
N ASP A 151 -29.46 18.27 -18.23
CA ASP A 151 -30.20 18.48 -19.47
C ASP A 151 -31.48 17.64 -19.48
N GLY A 152 -32.56 18.24 -18.97
CA GLY A 152 -33.89 17.64 -18.96
C GLY A 152 -34.67 17.82 -20.27
N VAL A 153 -34.12 18.53 -21.27
CA VAL A 153 -34.83 18.92 -22.49
C VAL A 153 -34.30 18.17 -23.71
N THR A 154 -32.97 18.16 -23.91
CA THR A 154 -32.33 17.44 -25.02
C THR A 154 -31.71 16.10 -24.60
N LEU A 155 -31.98 15.66 -23.37
CA LEU A 155 -31.55 14.36 -22.82
C LEU A 155 -30.04 14.10 -22.92
N GLY A 156 -29.24 15.15 -22.73
CA GLY A 156 -27.79 15.13 -22.71
C GLY A 156 -27.12 15.54 -24.02
N GLN A 157 -27.88 15.74 -25.12
CA GLN A 157 -27.30 16.04 -26.44
C GLN A 157 -26.46 17.31 -26.46
N VAL A 158 -26.90 18.37 -25.77
CA VAL A 158 -26.15 19.64 -25.66
C VAL A 158 -24.75 19.45 -25.08
N PHE A 159 -24.55 18.43 -24.24
CA PHE A 159 -23.28 18.14 -23.56
C PHE A 159 -22.49 16.98 -24.17
N ALA A 160 -22.95 16.39 -25.28
CA ALA A 160 -22.25 15.27 -25.92
C ALA A 160 -20.75 15.52 -26.23
N PRO A 161 -20.30 16.75 -26.59
CA PRO A 161 -18.88 17.01 -26.76
C PRO A 161 -18.04 16.89 -25.47
N ALA A 162 -18.65 17.01 -24.28
CA ALA A 162 -17.98 17.05 -22.98
C ALA A 162 -17.71 15.67 -22.36
N THR A 163 -17.94 14.55 -23.07
CA THR A 163 -17.72 13.18 -22.56
C THR A 163 -16.32 12.98 -21.97
N ALA A 164 -15.29 13.55 -22.60
CA ALA A 164 -13.91 13.45 -22.09
C ALA A 164 -13.73 14.05 -20.68
N LEU A 165 -14.54 15.05 -20.30
CA LEU A 165 -14.54 15.62 -18.95
C LEU A 165 -15.23 14.70 -17.95
N VAL A 166 -16.26 13.97 -18.38
CA VAL A 166 -16.94 12.95 -17.56
C VAL A 166 -15.99 11.78 -17.30
N ASP A 167 -15.33 11.27 -18.34
CA ASP A 167 -14.36 10.16 -18.24
C ASP A 167 -13.17 10.49 -17.33
N ALA A 168 -12.74 11.76 -17.31
CA ALA A 168 -11.66 12.24 -16.45
C ALA A 168 -12.13 12.63 -15.03
N GLY A 169 -13.41 12.49 -14.70
CA GLY A 169 -13.97 12.84 -13.39
C GLY A 169 -14.03 14.34 -13.09
N ILE A 170 -13.93 15.20 -14.10
CA ILE A 170 -14.12 16.66 -13.99
C ILE A 170 -15.61 16.99 -13.94
N ALA A 171 -16.41 16.23 -14.68
CA ALA A 171 -17.87 16.31 -14.70
C ALA A 171 -18.50 15.01 -14.21
N GLN A 172 -19.67 15.09 -13.58
CA GLN A 172 -20.50 13.92 -13.31
C GLN A 172 -21.27 13.49 -14.58
N PRO A 173 -21.76 12.24 -14.66
CA PRO A 173 -22.71 11.85 -15.70
C PRO A 173 -23.88 12.83 -15.77
N VAL A 174 -24.26 13.23 -16.98
CA VAL A 174 -25.29 14.24 -17.22
C VAL A 174 -26.61 13.80 -16.59
N ALA A 175 -27.19 14.66 -15.74
CA ALA A 175 -28.50 14.42 -15.15
C ALA A 175 -29.59 14.79 -16.17
N THR A 176 -30.46 13.83 -16.50
CA THR A 176 -31.54 14.02 -17.48
C THR A 176 -32.94 14.00 -16.87
N ASP A 177 -33.07 13.62 -15.60
CA ASP A 177 -34.34 13.53 -14.88
C ASP A 177 -34.32 14.29 -13.53
N HIS A 178 -35.50 14.43 -12.91
CA HIS A 178 -35.65 15.17 -11.66
C HIS A 178 -35.00 14.47 -10.45
N LEU A 179 -34.88 13.14 -10.47
CA LEU A 179 -34.25 12.36 -9.39
C LEU A 179 -32.73 12.58 -9.40
N ALA A 180 -32.12 12.53 -10.58
CA ALA A 180 -30.71 12.81 -10.82
C ALA A 180 -30.38 14.26 -10.44
N LEU A 181 -31.20 15.23 -10.85
CA LEU A 181 -31.08 16.62 -10.39
C LEU A 181 -31.16 16.70 -8.85
N GLY A 182 -32.11 15.99 -8.23
CA GLY A 182 -32.26 15.94 -6.78
C GLY A 182 -31.00 15.45 -6.05
N ARG A 183 -30.38 14.37 -6.56
CA ARG A 183 -29.11 13.82 -6.02
C ARG A 183 -27.95 14.81 -6.17
N LEU A 184 -27.85 15.44 -7.34
CA LEU A 184 -26.83 16.45 -7.64
C LEU A 184 -26.94 17.63 -6.67
N LEU A 185 -28.15 18.18 -6.46
CA LEU A 185 -28.35 19.28 -5.51
C LEU A 185 -27.98 18.88 -4.08
N THR A 186 -28.31 17.65 -3.66
CA THR A 186 -27.92 17.16 -2.33
C THR A 186 -26.41 17.10 -2.17
N ALA A 187 -25.68 16.66 -3.21
CA ALA A 187 -24.23 16.67 -3.20
C ALA A 187 -23.64 18.10 -3.16
N ALA A 188 -24.23 19.02 -3.92
CA ALA A 188 -23.82 20.43 -3.94
C ALA A 188 -24.04 21.12 -2.58
N GLU A 189 -25.18 20.88 -1.95
CA GLU A 189 -25.54 21.40 -0.62
C GLU A 189 -24.59 20.86 0.47
N LYS A 190 -24.22 19.58 0.41
CA LYS A 190 -23.24 18.98 1.31
C LYS A 190 -21.88 19.64 1.17
N ARG A 191 -21.38 19.76 -0.07
CA ARG A 191 -20.11 20.42 -0.39
C ARG A 191 -20.08 21.87 0.11
N LEU A 192 -21.16 22.61 -0.14
CA LEU A 192 -21.33 23.99 0.33
C LEU A 192 -21.17 24.08 1.86
N THR A 193 -21.75 23.13 2.59
CA THR A 193 -21.64 23.07 4.06
C THR A 193 -20.20 22.80 4.49
N GLU A 194 -19.53 21.82 3.89
CA GLU A 194 -18.13 21.48 4.17
C GLU A 194 -17.18 22.67 3.96
N LEU A 195 -17.33 23.39 2.84
CA LEU A 195 -16.49 24.56 2.53
C LEU A 195 -16.77 25.75 3.45
N ARG A 196 -18.01 25.94 3.88
CA ARG A 196 -18.36 26.95 4.89
C ARG A 196 -17.73 26.63 6.24
N ASP A 197 -17.71 25.37 6.64
CA ASP A 197 -17.05 24.94 7.88
C ASP A 197 -15.53 25.15 7.82
N VAL A 198 -14.90 24.88 6.67
CA VAL A 198 -13.48 25.18 6.43
C VAL A 198 -13.20 26.67 6.57
N ALA A 199 -14.00 27.52 5.90
CA ALA A 199 -13.85 28.97 5.96
C ALA A 199 -14.11 29.51 7.38
N ALA A 200 -15.09 28.97 8.10
CA ALA A 200 -15.40 29.34 9.49
C ALA A 200 -14.24 29.02 10.45
N ARG A 201 -13.41 28.02 10.14
CA ARG A 201 -12.18 27.69 10.87
C ARG A 201 -10.97 28.58 10.50
N GLY A 202 -11.17 29.61 9.67
CA GLY A 202 -10.12 30.54 9.23
C GLY A 202 -9.16 29.97 8.18
N GLN A 203 -9.50 28.83 7.57
CA GLN A 203 -8.71 28.22 6.51
C GLN A 203 -9.10 28.79 5.13
N SER A 204 -8.12 28.94 4.24
CA SER A 204 -8.35 29.43 2.89
C SER A 204 -9.17 28.43 2.06
N ILE A 205 -10.12 28.94 1.29
CA ILE A 205 -10.86 28.17 0.27
C ILE A 205 -10.46 28.60 -1.16
N ALA A 206 -9.45 29.47 -1.31
CA ALA A 206 -9.04 29.98 -2.61
C ALA A 206 -8.55 28.87 -3.55
N ASP A 207 -7.85 27.88 -3.00
CA ASP A 207 -7.31 26.74 -3.77
C ASP A 207 -8.38 25.66 -4.05
N ARG A 208 -9.58 25.78 -3.46
CA ARG A 208 -10.69 24.85 -3.72
C ARG A 208 -11.27 25.16 -5.09
N PRO A 209 -11.75 24.17 -5.85
CA PRO A 209 -12.17 24.41 -7.22
C PRO A 209 -13.52 25.11 -7.22
N TYR A 210 -13.77 25.82 -8.30
CA TYR A 210 -15.12 26.25 -8.58
C TYR A 210 -16.00 25.04 -8.87
N HIS A 211 -17.21 25.04 -8.32
CA HIS A 211 -18.24 24.09 -8.69
C HIS A 211 -19.28 24.81 -9.55
N LEU A 212 -19.34 24.49 -10.83
CA LEU A 212 -20.28 25.09 -11.77
C LEU A 212 -21.37 24.08 -12.14
N ILE A 213 -22.61 24.43 -11.81
CA ILE A 213 -23.80 23.66 -12.18
C ILE A 213 -24.40 24.30 -13.42
N VAL A 214 -24.41 23.56 -14.53
CA VAL A 214 -24.96 24.02 -15.81
C VAL A 214 -26.24 23.25 -16.08
N ILE A 215 -27.36 23.96 -15.96
CA ILE A 215 -28.69 23.46 -16.27
C ILE A 215 -29.09 24.00 -17.64
N ALA A 216 -28.98 23.15 -18.65
CA ALA A 216 -29.33 23.48 -20.03
C ALA A 216 -30.85 23.57 -20.25
N GLY A 217 -31.62 22.88 -19.42
CA GLY A 217 -33.06 22.98 -19.32
C GLY A 217 -33.55 22.16 -18.14
N LEU A 218 -34.53 22.68 -17.40
CA LEU A 218 -35.07 22.00 -16.23
C LEU A 218 -35.88 20.76 -16.67
N PRO A 219 -35.70 19.60 -16.01
CA PRO A 219 -36.58 18.46 -16.23
C PRO A 219 -38.07 18.81 -15.99
N PRO A 220 -39.01 18.18 -16.71
CA PRO A 220 -40.43 18.54 -16.67
C PRO A 220 -41.08 18.41 -15.29
N GLU A 221 -40.56 17.54 -14.42
CA GLU A 221 -41.11 17.22 -13.09
C GLU A 221 -40.52 18.08 -11.95
N VAL A 222 -39.84 19.18 -12.27
CA VAL A 222 -39.25 20.09 -11.28
C VAL A 222 -40.33 20.95 -10.59
N GLY A 223 -40.76 20.50 -9.41
CA GLY A 223 -41.70 21.21 -8.54
C GLY A 223 -41.08 22.32 -7.67
N LYS A 224 -41.93 22.98 -6.89
CA LYS A 224 -41.58 24.14 -6.03
C LYS A 224 -40.38 23.90 -5.12
N SER A 225 -40.33 22.77 -4.41
CA SER A 225 -39.24 22.45 -3.47
C SER A 225 -37.86 22.46 -4.14
N MET A 226 -37.74 21.93 -5.35
CA MET A 226 -36.46 21.89 -6.07
C MET A 226 -36.03 23.29 -6.53
N ARG A 227 -37.00 24.15 -6.91
CA ARG A 227 -36.75 25.56 -7.27
C ARG A 227 -36.29 26.38 -6.07
N GLU A 228 -36.87 26.14 -4.90
CA GLU A 228 -36.42 26.76 -3.65
C GLU A 228 -34.99 26.34 -3.29
N ARG A 229 -34.63 25.06 -3.50
CA ARG A 229 -33.25 24.58 -3.32
C ARG A 229 -32.27 25.25 -4.28
N LEU A 230 -32.62 25.39 -5.56
CA LEU A 230 -31.80 26.11 -6.54
C LEU A 230 -31.59 27.59 -6.15
N ALA A 231 -32.64 28.27 -5.70
CA ALA A 231 -32.55 29.65 -5.23
C ALA A 231 -31.71 29.78 -3.96
N ALA A 232 -31.85 28.85 -3.00
CA ALA A 232 -31.03 28.81 -1.81
C ALA A 232 -29.55 28.56 -2.14
N LEU A 233 -29.27 27.67 -3.09
CA LEU A 233 -27.92 27.40 -3.57
C LEU A 233 -27.33 28.62 -4.28
N ALA A 234 -28.13 29.36 -5.05
CA ALA A 234 -27.70 30.61 -5.68
C ALA A 234 -27.35 31.70 -4.64
N HIS A 235 -28.17 31.86 -3.60
CA HIS A 235 -27.88 32.80 -2.53
C HIS A 235 -26.59 32.44 -1.78
N ALA A 236 -26.43 31.16 -1.46
CA ALA A 236 -25.36 30.66 -0.62
C ALA A 236 -24.03 30.40 -1.35
N GLY A 237 -24.10 30.09 -2.64
CA GLY A 237 -23.05 29.48 -3.45
C GLY A 237 -21.83 30.35 -3.71
N PRO A 238 -21.95 31.65 -4.07
CA PRO A 238 -20.80 32.48 -4.41
C PRO A 238 -19.74 32.56 -3.31
N ALA A 239 -20.16 32.59 -2.04
CA ALA A 239 -19.26 32.62 -0.88
C ALA A 239 -18.47 31.30 -0.70
N ALA A 240 -18.92 30.21 -1.32
CA ALA A 240 -18.29 28.90 -1.30
C ALA A 240 -17.90 28.42 -2.71
N ARG A 241 -17.70 29.35 -3.65
CA ARG A 241 -17.21 29.09 -5.02
C ARG A 241 -18.12 28.14 -5.81
N CYS A 242 -19.42 28.10 -5.49
CA CYS A 242 -20.45 27.37 -6.22
C CYS A 242 -21.28 28.34 -7.07
N HIS A 243 -21.42 28.05 -8.36
CA HIS A 243 -22.09 28.92 -9.34
C HIS A 243 -23.06 28.16 -10.23
N LEU A 244 -24.11 28.86 -10.69
CA LEU A 244 -25.15 28.32 -11.54
C LEU A 244 -25.17 29.00 -12.91
N VAL A 245 -25.36 28.19 -13.95
CA VAL A 245 -25.89 28.60 -15.25
C VAL A 245 -27.24 27.91 -15.38
N LEU A 246 -28.33 28.68 -15.40
CA LEU A 246 -29.69 28.17 -15.29
C LEU A 246 -30.53 28.62 -16.48
N CYS A 247 -30.71 27.72 -17.45
CA CYS A 247 -31.55 27.92 -18.63
C CYS A 247 -32.94 27.30 -18.42
N GLY A 248 -33.96 27.88 -19.04
CA GLY A 248 -35.36 27.45 -18.88
C GLY A 248 -35.99 27.89 -17.55
N TRP A 249 -35.44 28.88 -16.84
CA TRP A 249 -35.93 29.22 -15.49
C TRP A 249 -37.35 29.80 -15.50
N ARG A 250 -37.63 30.68 -16.48
CA ARG A 250 -38.90 31.40 -16.62
C ARG A 250 -39.83 30.82 -17.69
N ASN A 251 -39.39 29.80 -18.43
CA ASN A 251 -40.16 29.07 -19.42
C ASN A 251 -41.08 28.00 -18.76
N THR A 252 -41.82 28.38 -17.72
CA THR A 252 -42.76 27.48 -17.04
C THR A 252 -44.20 27.78 -17.42
N PRO A 253 -45.00 26.77 -17.82
CA PRO A 253 -46.40 26.98 -18.23
C PRO A 253 -47.33 27.46 -17.09
N HIS A 254 -46.86 27.47 -15.84
CA HIS A 254 -47.62 27.89 -14.67
C HIS A 254 -47.28 29.33 -14.24
N ARG A 255 -48.31 30.15 -14.01
CA ARG A 255 -48.25 31.52 -13.45
C ARG A 255 -47.81 31.56 -11.96
N GLU A 256 -46.98 30.63 -11.51
CA GLU A 256 -46.47 30.64 -10.14
C GLU A 256 -45.38 31.69 -9.96
N ALA A 257 -45.37 32.37 -8.82
CA ALA A 257 -44.29 33.29 -8.47
C ALA A 257 -43.00 32.49 -8.23
N LEU A 258 -42.08 32.55 -9.18
CA LEU A 258 -40.77 31.90 -9.09
C LEU A 258 -39.88 32.62 -8.07
N PRO A 259 -39.05 31.89 -7.30
CA PRO A 259 -38.08 32.53 -6.42
C PRO A 259 -37.05 33.31 -7.25
N ALA A 260 -36.63 34.46 -6.73
CA ALA A 260 -35.55 35.23 -7.33
C ALA A 260 -34.23 34.46 -7.21
N ILE A 261 -33.41 34.50 -8.27
CA ILE A 261 -32.05 33.98 -8.22
C ILE A 261 -31.16 35.17 -7.91
N GLU A 262 -30.68 35.24 -6.67
CA GLU A 262 -29.79 36.31 -6.24
C GLU A 262 -28.42 36.22 -6.93
N HIS A 263 -27.74 37.36 -7.04
CA HIS A 263 -26.42 37.46 -7.70
C HIS A 263 -26.40 36.98 -9.17
N ALA A 264 -27.55 36.97 -9.86
CA ALA A 264 -27.64 36.53 -11.26
C ALA A 264 -27.68 37.67 -12.28
N THR A 265 -27.00 37.47 -13.40
CA THR A 265 -27.25 38.22 -14.64
C THR A 265 -28.34 37.47 -15.42
N TYR A 266 -29.41 38.17 -15.79
CA TYR A 266 -30.53 37.58 -16.54
C TYR A 266 -30.37 37.79 -18.04
N LEU A 267 -30.64 36.74 -18.81
CA LEU A 267 -30.69 36.75 -20.25
C LEU A 267 -32.13 36.41 -20.67
N ALA A 268 -32.77 37.35 -21.36
CA ALA A 268 -34.14 37.21 -21.83
C ALA A 268 -34.16 37.01 -23.34
N CYS A 269 -34.44 35.80 -23.80
CA CYS A 269 -34.49 35.41 -25.20
C CYS A 269 -35.80 35.89 -25.85
N ASP A 270 -35.67 36.56 -26.99
CA ASP A 270 -36.77 36.79 -27.93
C ASP A 270 -36.63 35.87 -29.16
N GLU A 271 -37.43 36.06 -30.21
CA GLU A 271 -37.43 35.18 -31.40
C GLU A 271 -36.08 35.16 -32.15
N GLU A 272 -35.31 36.25 -32.14
CA GLU A 272 -34.09 36.41 -32.97
C GLU A 272 -32.82 36.72 -32.16
N THR A 273 -32.96 37.44 -31.05
CA THR A 273 -31.89 37.90 -30.16
C THR A 273 -32.20 37.61 -28.68
N ALA A 274 -31.37 38.15 -27.79
CA ALA A 274 -31.60 38.15 -26.35
C ALA A 274 -31.27 39.50 -25.73
N ARG A 275 -31.82 39.80 -24.55
CA ARG A 275 -31.48 40.98 -23.76
C ARG A 275 -30.70 40.58 -22.52
N LEU A 276 -29.53 41.20 -22.31
CA LEU A 276 -28.64 40.90 -21.18
C LEU A 276 -28.80 41.93 -20.06
N GLY A 277 -29.39 41.53 -18.94
CA GLY A 277 -29.57 42.37 -17.77
C GLY A 277 -30.36 43.63 -18.09
N THR A 278 -29.76 44.79 -17.83
CA THR A 278 -30.35 46.11 -18.14
C THR A 278 -29.77 46.72 -19.42
N LEU A 279 -29.01 45.97 -20.23
CA LEU A 279 -28.46 46.46 -21.48
C LEU A 279 -29.60 46.73 -22.48
N PRO A 280 -29.78 47.97 -22.97
CA PRO A 280 -30.88 48.32 -23.84
C PRO A 280 -30.65 47.92 -25.32
N LEU A 281 -29.72 46.99 -25.57
CA LEU A 281 -29.34 46.54 -26.90
C LEU A 281 -29.64 45.05 -27.08
N PRO A 282 -30.10 44.62 -28.27
CA PRO A 282 -30.21 43.21 -28.59
C PRO A 282 -28.83 42.54 -28.62
N VAL A 283 -28.75 41.33 -28.09
CA VAL A 283 -27.56 40.49 -28.01
C VAL A 283 -27.79 39.25 -28.86
N ARG A 284 -26.95 39.07 -29.88
CA ARG A 284 -26.86 37.81 -30.61
C ARG A 284 -26.00 36.83 -29.81
N LEU A 285 -26.59 35.72 -29.34
CA LEU A 285 -25.88 34.72 -28.55
C LEU A 285 -24.72 34.10 -29.34
N ASP A 286 -23.67 33.69 -28.62
CA ASP A 286 -22.53 33.01 -29.23
C ASP A 286 -23.00 31.71 -29.90
N ALA A 287 -22.53 31.49 -31.14
CA ALA A 287 -22.71 30.23 -31.84
C ALA A 287 -21.98 29.08 -31.12
N PRO A 288 -22.34 27.81 -31.37
CA PRO A 288 -21.57 26.69 -30.85
C PRO A 288 -20.12 26.74 -31.38
N PRO A 289 -19.13 26.36 -30.55
CA PRO A 289 -17.74 26.29 -31.00
C PRO A 289 -17.58 25.17 -32.03
N THR A 290 -16.49 25.21 -32.80
CA THR A 290 -16.22 24.11 -33.74
C THR A 290 -16.04 22.78 -32.98
N PRO A 291 -16.54 21.65 -33.49
CA PRO A 291 -16.38 20.35 -32.83
C PRO A 291 -14.92 19.93 -32.64
N ALA A 292 -14.00 20.45 -33.45
CA ALA A 292 -12.57 20.24 -33.30
C ALA A 292 -12.02 20.99 -32.09
N LEU A 293 -12.39 22.26 -31.90
CA LEU A 293 -11.98 23.08 -30.77
C LEU A 293 -12.50 22.52 -29.44
N ALA A 294 -13.80 22.18 -29.38
CA ALA A 294 -14.40 21.61 -28.18
C ALA A 294 -13.68 20.32 -27.76
N ARG A 295 -13.43 19.39 -28.71
CA ARG A 295 -12.67 18.16 -28.44
C ARG A 295 -11.24 18.42 -27.99
N ALA A 296 -10.55 19.39 -28.61
CA ALA A 296 -9.19 19.75 -28.25
C ALA A 296 -9.10 20.27 -26.81
N VAL A 297 -9.95 21.23 -26.43
CA VAL A 297 -9.98 21.84 -25.09
C VAL A 297 -10.36 20.80 -24.04
N PHE A 298 -11.45 20.06 -24.25
CA PHE A 298 -11.92 19.06 -23.29
C PHE A 298 -10.92 17.90 -23.16
N GLY A 299 -10.36 17.43 -24.26
CA GLY A 299 -9.33 16.38 -24.26
C GLY A 299 -8.04 16.82 -23.57
N ALA A 300 -7.57 18.05 -23.80
CA ALA A 300 -6.40 18.59 -23.15
C ALA A 300 -6.60 18.73 -21.64
N ARG A 301 -7.75 19.24 -21.17
CA ARG A 301 -8.04 19.35 -19.73
C ARG A 301 -8.19 17.96 -19.08
N ALA A 302 -8.88 17.04 -19.74
CA ALA A 302 -9.01 15.65 -19.29
C ALA A 302 -7.66 14.94 -19.18
N ARG A 303 -6.69 15.26 -20.05
CA ARG A 303 -5.32 14.76 -19.98
C ARG A 303 -4.56 15.38 -18.81
N GLN A 304 -4.56 16.71 -18.69
CA GLN A 304 -3.92 17.41 -17.57
C GLN A 304 -4.44 16.92 -16.21
N ARG A 305 -5.74 16.64 -16.10
CA ARG A 305 -6.36 16.09 -14.88
C ARG A 305 -5.84 14.68 -14.56
N ARG A 306 -5.67 13.84 -15.57
CA ARG A 306 -5.12 12.49 -15.42
C ARG A 306 -3.64 12.54 -15.03
N GLU A 307 -2.85 13.36 -15.71
CA GLU A 307 -1.42 13.57 -15.45
C GLU A 307 -1.18 14.18 -14.06
N ALA A 308 -1.93 15.22 -13.67
CA ALA A 308 -1.84 15.81 -12.33
C ALA A 308 -2.33 14.88 -11.20
N GLY A 309 -3.18 13.90 -11.56
CA GLY A 309 -3.66 12.85 -10.66
C GLY A 309 -2.79 11.59 -10.64
N GLU A 310 -1.75 11.50 -11.47
CA GLU A 310 -0.77 10.42 -11.43
C GLU A 310 0.34 10.79 -10.47
N LEU A 311 0.32 10.15 -9.30
CA LEU A 311 1.46 10.13 -8.41
C LEU A 311 2.46 9.13 -9.00
N SER A 312 3.74 9.49 -9.04
CA SER A 312 4.84 8.57 -9.32
C SER A 312 5.50 8.15 -8.01
N VAL A 313 6.24 7.03 -8.02
CA VAL A 313 7.05 6.62 -6.87
C VAL A 313 8.07 7.70 -6.48
N ALA A 314 8.60 8.45 -7.45
CA ALA A 314 9.54 9.53 -7.20
C ALA A 314 8.94 10.63 -6.31
N ASP A 315 7.64 10.87 -6.42
CA ASP A 315 6.93 11.86 -5.59
C ASP A 315 6.80 11.41 -4.12
N LEU A 316 6.95 10.10 -3.83
CA LEU A 316 6.95 9.58 -2.46
C LEU A 316 8.29 9.77 -1.75
N VAL A 317 9.37 9.93 -2.52
CA VAL A 317 10.75 10.04 -2.02
C VAL A 317 11.03 11.48 -1.58
N PRO A 318 11.48 11.71 -0.34
CA PRO A 318 11.85 13.04 0.11
C PRO A 318 13.09 13.57 -0.65
N ALA A 319 13.20 14.90 -0.77
CA ALA A 319 14.36 15.54 -1.41
C ALA A 319 15.69 15.15 -0.74
N GLU A 320 15.68 15.03 0.58
CA GLU A 320 16.83 14.56 1.37
C GLU A 320 16.46 13.28 2.13
N LEU A 321 17.30 12.25 1.97
CA LEU A 321 17.12 10.96 2.64
C LEU A 321 17.52 11.05 4.12
N TRP A 322 16.80 10.30 4.97
CA TRP A 322 17.14 10.06 6.38
C TRP A 322 17.19 11.29 7.29
N THR A 323 16.35 12.28 7.01
CA THR A 323 16.23 13.50 7.82
C THR A 323 15.15 13.40 8.91
N ALA A 324 14.24 12.42 8.83
CA ALA A 324 13.14 12.28 9.77
C ALA A 324 13.56 11.55 11.06
N SER A 325 12.96 11.94 12.19
CA SER A 325 13.14 11.28 13.48
C SER A 325 11.94 10.42 13.83
N SER A 326 12.15 9.17 14.25
CA SER A 326 11.06 8.30 14.67
C SER A 326 10.64 8.50 16.12
N ARG A 327 10.99 9.64 16.75
CA ARG A 327 10.67 9.93 18.15
C ARG A 327 9.17 9.79 18.44
N ASP A 328 8.33 10.48 17.68
CA ASP A 328 6.88 10.57 17.93
C ASP A 328 6.06 9.57 17.10
N GLY A 329 6.69 8.87 16.16
CA GLY A 329 6.05 7.86 15.31
C GLY A 329 6.85 7.65 14.03
N LEU A 330 6.28 6.90 13.10
CA LEU A 330 6.79 6.78 11.72
C LEU A 330 5.70 7.20 10.76
N THR A 331 5.94 8.19 9.93
CA THR A 331 4.98 8.70 8.94
C THR A 331 5.56 8.63 7.54
N THR A 332 4.73 8.23 6.58
CA THR A 332 5.05 8.31 5.15
C THR A 332 3.84 8.76 4.34
N VAL A 333 4.12 9.46 3.23
CA VAL A 333 3.14 9.72 2.18
C VAL A 333 2.92 8.43 1.42
N ILE A 334 1.67 8.14 1.06
CA ILE A 334 1.29 6.96 0.26
C ILE A 334 0.53 7.31 -1.01
N GLY A 335 -0.01 8.52 -1.11
CA GLY A 335 -0.94 8.82 -2.19
C GLY A 335 -1.44 10.24 -2.20
N ARG A 336 -2.34 10.55 -3.13
CA ARG A 336 -3.12 11.80 -3.15
C ARG A 336 -4.59 11.52 -2.91
N ASP A 337 -5.24 12.44 -2.21
CA ASP A 337 -6.66 12.34 -1.88
C ASP A 337 -7.53 12.37 -3.15
N GLN A 338 -8.50 11.47 -3.24
CA GLN A 338 -9.49 11.38 -4.32
C GLN A 338 -10.71 12.29 -4.08
N ALA A 339 -11.01 12.66 -2.83
CA ALA A 339 -12.22 13.40 -2.46
C ALA A 339 -12.15 14.92 -2.69
N GLY A 340 -11.12 15.41 -3.39
CA GLY A 340 -10.99 16.81 -3.76
C GLY A 340 -10.19 16.94 -5.04
N ALA A 341 -10.89 17.08 -6.17
CA ALA A 341 -10.32 17.10 -7.51
C ALA A 341 -9.49 18.37 -7.84
N SER A 342 -8.84 18.97 -6.86
CA SER A 342 -8.57 20.41 -6.87
C SER A 342 -7.62 20.90 -5.79
N THR A 343 -7.42 20.13 -4.72
CA THR A 343 -6.37 20.42 -3.73
C THR A 343 -5.55 19.19 -3.38
N GLY A 344 -5.50 18.18 -4.25
CA GLY A 344 -4.89 16.84 -4.07
C GLY A 344 -3.74 16.83 -3.07
N GLY A 345 -4.09 16.72 -1.79
CA GLY A 345 -3.14 16.77 -0.69
C GLY A 345 -2.52 15.40 -0.52
N ASP A 346 -1.25 15.39 -0.14
CA ASP A 346 -0.57 14.16 0.24
C ASP A 346 -1.37 13.46 1.34
N VAL A 347 -1.61 12.18 1.11
CA VAL A 347 -2.25 11.29 2.05
C VAL A 347 -1.13 10.57 2.77
N GLU A 348 -1.00 10.91 4.04
CA GLU A 348 -0.04 10.29 4.95
C GLU A 348 -0.70 9.19 5.78
N VAL A 349 0.10 8.18 6.08
CA VAL A 349 -0.19 7.13 7.07
C VAL A 349 0.93 7.09 8.09
N SER A 350 0.55 6.81 9.35
CA SER A 350 1.46 6.90 10.49
C SER A 350 1.39 5.65 11.37
N PHE A 351 2.53 5.26 11.92
CA PHE A 351 2.65 4.41 13.10
C PHE A 351 2.87 5.31 14.32
N ASP A 352 1.77 5.77 14.90
CA ASP A 352 1.76 6.67 16.05
C ASP A 352 0.88 6.13 17.18
N ASP A 353 0.51 6.98 18.14
CA ASP A 353 -0.37 6.59 19.25
C ASP A 353 -1.81 6.28 18.81
N ALA A 354 -2.29 6.89 17.73
CA ALA A 354 -3.63 6.72 17.19
C ALA A 354 -3.71 5.50 16.25
N THR A 355 -2.68 5.27 15.44
CA THR A 355 -2.61 4.18 14.47
C THR A 355 -1.37 3.30 14.63
N PRO A 356 -1.17 2.64 15.79
CA PRO A 356 0.07 1.92 16.09
C PRO A 356 0.26 0.66 15.25
N HIS A 357 -0.82 0.04 14.78
CA HIS A 357 -0.82 -1.18 13.97
C HIS A 357 -1.86 -1.08 12.86
N TRP A 358 -1.59 -1.73 11.73
CA TRP A 358 -2.39 -1.61 10.51
C TRP A 358 -2.90 -2.97 10.05
N LEU A 359 -4.16 -3.02 9.63
CA LEU A 359 -4.74 -4.19 8.97
C LEU A 359 -5.05 -3.82 7.53
N ILE A 360 -4.52 -4.60 6.58
CA ILE A 360 -4.63 -4.37 5.14
C ILE A 360 -5.40 -5.52 4.51
N GLY A 361 -6.41 -5.20 3.70
CA GLY A 361 -7.22 -6.16 2.98
C GLY A 361 -7.26 -5.85 1.49
N GLY A 362 -7.31 -6.87 0.64
CA GLY A 362 -7.45 -6.71 -0.82
C GLY A 362 -7.56 -8.04 -1.55
N ARG A 363 -8.39 -8.13 -2.59
CA ARG A 363 -8.43 -9.33 -3.44
C ARG A 363 -7.10 -9.55 -4.17
N THR A 364 -6.85 -10.75 -4.68
CA THR A 364 -5.70 -11.00 -5.58
C THR A 364 -5.69 -10.02 -6.75
N GLY A 365 -4.53 -9.40 -7.00
CA GLY A 365 -4.38 -8.34 -8.01
C GLY A 365 -4.96 -6.98 -7.61
N GLY A 366 -5.42 -6.81 -6.35
CA GLY A 366 -5.95 -5.53 -5.84
C GLY A 366 -4.88 -4.48 -5.51
N GLY A 367 -3.60 -4.75 -5.75
CA GLY A 367 -2.51 -3.80 -5.47
C GLY A 367 -1.96 -3.84 -4.03
N LYS A 368 -2.19 -4.91 -3.27
CA LYS A 368 -1.70 -5.06 -1.88
C LYS A 368 -0.17 -5.03 -1.78
N THR A 369 0.51 -5.83 -2.59
CA THR A 369 1.97 -5.85 -2.65
C THR A 369 2.52 -4.48 -3.06
N VAL A 370 1.95 -3.87 -4.10
CA VAL A 370 2.33 -2.53 -4.57
C VAL A 370 2.20 -1.50 -3.45
N PHE A 371 1.07 -1.46 -2.75
CA PHE A 371 0.86 -0.57 -1.62
C PHE A 371 1.90 -0.78 -0.50
N LEU A 372 2.24 -2.03 -0.19
CA LEU A 372 3.28 -2.35 0.80
C LEU A 372 4.65 -1.87 0.34
N LEU A 373 5.00 -2.01 -0.94
CA LEU A 373 6.25 -1.49 -1.51
C LEU A 373 6.34 0.03 -1.34
N ASP A 374 5.27 0.76 -1.70
CA ASP A 374 5.20 2.22 -1.57
C ASP A 374 5.44 2.68 -0.13
N VAL A 375 4.77 2.03 0.82
CA VAL A 375 4.92 2.32 2.25
C VAL A 375 6.34 2.05 2.72
N LEU A 376 6.90 0.88 2.40
CA LEU A 376 8.20 0.45 2.89
C LEU A 376 9.33 1.33 2.33
N TYR A 377 9.30 1.65 1.03
CA TYR A 377 10.25 2.60 0.44
C TYR A 377 10.06 4.02 0.98
N GLY A 378 8.82 4.48 1.14
CA GLY A 378 8.52 5.79 1.73
C GLY A 378 9.06 5.93 3.16
N LEU A 379 9.00 4.86 3.96
CA LEU A 379 9.61 4.81 5.29
C LEU A 379 11.15 4.74 5.23
N ALA A 380 11.70 3.82 4.44
CA ALA A 380 13.15 3.58 4.34
C ALA A 380 13.92 4.78 3.78
N THR A 381 13.26 5.63 2.98
CA THR A 381 13.85 6.88 2.47
C THR A 381 13.83 8.02 3.48
N ARG A 382 12.87 8.04 4.41
CA ARG A 382 12.70 9.12 5.42
C ARG A 382 13.49 8.88 6.70
N TYR A 383 13.51 7.64 7.18
CA TYR A 383 14.14 7.27 8.46
C TYR A 383 15.43 6.52 8.20
N SER A 384 16.50 6.78 8.96
CA SER A 384 17.72 5.97 8.86
C SER A 384 17.52 4.58 9.50
N PRO A 385 18.42 3.61 9.25
CA PRO A 385 18.39 2.32 9.95
C PRO A 385 18.52 2.43 11.48
N ASP A 386 19.00 3.56 12.01
CA ASP A 386 19.06 3.82 13.48
C ASP A 386 17.70 4.24 14.05
N GLU A 387 16.78 4.67 13.18
CA GLU A 387 15.42 5.10 13.52
C GLU A 387 14.37 4.00 13.23
N LEU A 388 14.62 3.12 12.26
CA LEU A 388 13.68 2.10 11.76
C LEU A 388 14.36 0.76 11.46
N GLU A 389 13.71 -0.33 11.86
CA GLU A 389 14.02 -1.71 11.48
C GLU A 389 12.79 -2.43 10.91
N LEU A 390 13.02 -3.27 9.89
CA LEU A 390 11.98 -3.98 9.15
C LEU A 390 12.11 -5.50 9.31
N TYR A 391 10.97 -6.15 9.57
CA TYR A 391 10.79 -7.60 9.56
C TYR A 391 9.69 -7.93 8.55
N LEU A 392 10.01 -8.70 7.51
CA LEU A 392 9.11 -8.92 6.39
C LEU A 392 8.80 -10.41 6.25
N LEU A 393 7.54 -10.79 6.35
CA LEU A 393 7.09 -12.18 6.18
C LEU A 393 6.12 -12.26 5.00
N ASP A 394 6.48 -13.06 4.00
CA ASP A 394 5.61 -13.45 2.89
C ASP A 394 5.33 -14.96 2.99
N PHE A 395 4.04 -15.31 3.07
CA PHE A 395 3.56 -16.70 3.10
C PHE A 395 3.08 -17.20 1.73
N LYS A 396 3.10 -16.36 0.69
CA LYS A 396 2.68 -16.73 -0.68
C LYS A 396 3.90 -17.12 -1.52
N GLU A 397 3.68 -17.88 -2.59
CA GLU A 397 4.62 -18.13 -3.73
C GLU A 397 5.07 -16.86 -4.49
N GLY A 398 4.90 -15.68 -3.88
CA GLY A 398 5.22 -14.39 -4.47
C GLY A 398 6.59 -13.89 -4.02
N VAL A 399 7.25 -13.16 -4.90
CA VAL A 399 8.56 -12.53 -4.64
C VAL A 399 8.44 -11.14 -3.99
N SER A 400 7.35 -10.86 -3.24
CA SER A 400 6.90 -9.52 -2.84
C SER A 400 7.97 -8.69 -2.12
N PHE A 401 8.84 -9.34 -1.33
CA PHE A 401 9.90 -8.69 -0.57
C PHE A 401 11.31 -9.05 -1.02
N THR A 402 11.48 -9.78 -2.13
CA THR A 402 12.81 -10.15 -2.64
C THR A 402 13.62 -8.92 -3.06
N GLU A 403 12.95 -7.86 -3.53
CA GLU A 403 13.56 -6.56 -3.85
C GLU A 403 14.26 -5.93 -2.63
N PHE A 404 13.94 -6.35 -1.39
CA PHE A 404 14.57 -5.84 -0.17
C PHE A 404 15.83 -6.62 0.23
N THR A 405 16.11 -7.74 -0.44
CA THR A 405 17.17 -8.69 -0.10
C THR A 405 18.26 -8.72 -1.16
N PRO A 406 19.50 -9.10 -0.81
CA PRO A 406 20.53 -9.33 -1.82
C PRO A 406 20.18 -10.54 -2.70
N SER A 407 20.67 -10.52 -3.93
CA SER A 407 20.50 -11.58 -4.92
C SER A 407 21.85 -11.93 -5.56
N GLY A 408 21.91 -13.04 -6.29
CA GLY A 408 23.12 -13.41 -7.03
C GLY A 408 23.52 -12.41 -8.13
N LEU A 409 22.57 -11.61 -8.63
CA LEU A 409 22.80 -10.60 -9.67
C LEU A 409 23.09 -9.21 -9.09
N ASP A 410 22.54 -8.92 -7.91
CA ASP A 410 22.66 -7.63 -7.25
C ASP A 410 22.87 -7.83 -5.74
N PRO A 411 24.07 -7.55 -5.21
CA PRO A 411 24.39 -7.75 -3.80
C PRO A 411 23.79 -6.67 -2.89
N SER A 412 23.09 -5.66 -3.41
CA SER A 412 22.52 -4.60 -2.61
C SER A 412 21.20 -5.01 -1.94
N TRP A 413 20.93 -4.43 -0.78
CA TRP A 413 19.70 -4.65 0.01
C TRP A 413 19.25 -3.36 0.68
N ILE A 414 18.03 -3.36 1.24
CA ILE A 414 17.54 -2.23 2.02
C ILE A 414 18.08 -2.32 3.47
N PRO A 415 18.93 -1.37 3.95
CA PRO A 415 19.68 -1.54 5.20
C PRO A 415 18.86 -1.61 6.49
N HIS A 416 17.56 -1.27 6.42
CA HIS A 416 16.62 -1.37 7.54
C HIS A 416 16.18 -2.80 7.83
N VAL A 417 16.32 -3.69 6.85
CA VAL A 417 15.76 -5.04 6.91
C VAL A 417 16.63 -5.93 7.77
N ARG A 418 16.01 -6.59 8.75
CA ARG A 418 16.68 -7.51 9.68
C ARG A 418 16.40 -8.96 9.37
N ALA A 419 15.18 -9.26 8.97
CA ALA A 419 14.77 -10.60 8.59
C ALA A 419 13.70 -10.56 7.50
N VAL A 420 13.82 -11.45 6.53
CA VAL A 420 12.85 -11.68 5.47
C VAL A 420 12.53 -13.17 5.39
N GLY A 421 11.26 -13.51 5.56
CA GLY A 421 10.73 -14.83 5.20
C GLY A 421 10.12 -14.76 3.80
N VAL A 422 10.68 -15.49 2.84
CA VAL A 422 10.13 -15.63 1.48
C VAL A 422 9.57 -17.03 1.34
N GLU A 423 8.30 -17.16 0.94
CA GLU A 423 7.61 -18.46 0.93
C GLU A 423 7.82 -19.20 2.27
N SER A 424 7.74 -18.43 3.35
CA SER A 424 8.10 -18.91 4.67
C SER A 424 7.04 -19.86 5.20
N ASP A 425 7.46 -20.85 5.98
CA ASP A 425 6.54 -21.72 6.68
C ASP A 425 6.08 -21.09 8.00
N ARG A 426 4.95 -21.60 8.52
CA ARG A 426 4.28 -21.07 9.73
C ARG A 426 5.24 -20.96 10.91
N GLU A 427 6.16 -21.91 11.05
CA GLU A 427 7.12 -21.99 12.14
C GLU A 427 8.11 -20.83 12.14
N TYR A 428 8.62 -20.44 10.97
CA TYR A 428 9.49 -19.27 10.87
C TYR A 428 8.73 -17.98 11.26
N GLY A 429 7.49 -17.84 10.79
CA GLY A 429 6.65 -16.71 11.16
C GLY A 429 6.37 -16.64 12.67
N VAL A 430 6.08 -17.77 13.31
CA VAL A 430 5.93 -17.85 14.78
C VAL A 430 7.25 -17.52 15.48
N ALA A 431 8.39 -17.99 14.98
CA ALA A 431 9.70 -17.65 15.53
C ALA A 431 10.00 -16.14 15.45
N VAL A 432 9.63 -15.47 14.35
CA VAL A 432 9.72 -14.01 14.22
C VAL A 432 8.84 -13.30 15.25
N LEU A 433 7.57 -13.69 15.38
CA LEU A 433 6.69 -13.10 16.41
C LEU A 433 7.23 -13.33 17.83
N GLY A 434 7.77 -14.52 18.10
CA GLY A 434 8.41 -14.85 19.37
C GLY A 434 9.64 -13.97 19.68
N ALA A 435 10.49 -13.72 18.68
CA ALA A 435 11.65 -12.84 18.81
C ALA A 435 11.25 -11.38 19.06
N LEU A 436 10.23 -10.87 18.35
CA LEU A 436 9.69 -9.54 18.57
C LEU A 436 9.10 -9.39 19.98
N ARG A 437 8.44 -10.43 20.49
CA ARG A 437 7.95 -10.49 21.87
C ARG A 437 9.10 -10.47 22.89
N ALA A 438 10.20 -11.18 22.61
CA ALA A 438 11.39 -11.13 23.46
C ALA A 438 12.01 -9.72 23.46
N GLU A 439 12.01 -9.03 22.31
CA GLU A 439 12.45 -7.64 22.21
C GLU A 439 11.56 -6.67 23.01
N LEU A 440 10.22 -6.87 22.99
CA LEU A 440 9.33 -6.13 23.90
C LEU A 440 9.74 -6.30 25.36
N SER A 441 10.04 -7.53 25.77
CA SER A 441 10.45 -7.84 27.14
C SER A 441 11.79 -7.18 27.50
N ARG A 442 12.74 -7.17 26.56
CA ARG A 442 14.04 -6.49 26.72
C ARG A 442 13.85 -4.99 26.90
N ARG A 443 13.06 -4.35 26.03
CA ARG A 443 12.74 -2.92 26.12
C ARG A 443 11.99 -2.58 27.41
N ALA A 444 11.05 -3.41 27.84
CA ALA A 444 10.36 -3.24 29.12
C ALA A 444 11.32 -3.26 30.31
N GLY A 445 12.29 -4.18 30.32
CA GLY A 445 13.34 -4.21 31.33
C GLY A 445 14.21 -2.95 31.34
N LEU A 446 14.57 -2.43 30.16
CA LEU A 446 15.33 -1.18 30.02
C LEU A 446 14.52 0.02 30.51
N MET A 447 13.25 0.13 30.12
CA MET A 447 12.33 1.18 30.55
C MET A 447 12.18 1.20 32.07
N LYS A 448 11.95 0.04 32.69
CA LYS A 448 11.84 -0.08 34.15
C LYS A 448 13.10 0.41 34.86
N ARG A 449 14.29 0.05 34.37
CA ARG A 449 15.57 0.48 34.95
C ARG A 449 15.82 1.99 34.78
N ALA A 450 15.39 2.57 33.66
CA ALA A 450 15.56 3.98 33.37
C ALA A 450 14.45 4.89 33.96
N GLY A 451 13.34 4.32 34.45
CA GLY A 451 12.16 5.10 34.84
C GLY A 451 11.39 5.71 33.66
N ALA A 452 11.51 5.10 32.47
CA ALA A 452 10.78 5.51 31.27
C ALA A 452 9.44 4.77 31.14
N THR A 453 8.44 5.40 30.54
CA THR A 453 7.12 4.79 30.28
C THR A 453 6.85 4.53 28.80
N ARG A 454 7.71 5.06 27.90
CA ARG A 454 7.56 4.97 26.44
C ARG A 454 8.92 5.08 25.75
N LEU A 455 9.02 4.53 24.54
CA LEU A 455 10.27 4.41 23.78
C LEU A 455 11.00 5.75 23.61
N ALA A 456 10.28 6.82 23.25
CA ALA A 456 10.88 8.14 23.08
C ALA A 456 11.67 8.59 24.34
N ARG A 457 11.08 8.42 25.53
CA ARG A 457 11.74 8.76 26.80
C ARG A 457 12.91 7.83 27.11
N LEU A 458 12.82 6.56 26.75
CA LEU A 458 13.93 5.63 26.91
C LEU A 458 15.13 6.03 26.04
N ARG A 459 14.91 6.41 24.78
CA ARG A 459 15.96 6.87 23.87
C ARG A 459 16.65 8.15 24.37
N GLU A 460 15.89 9.08 24.96
CA GLU A 460 16.47 10.27 25.61
C GLU A 460 17.35 9.94 26.82
N LEU A 461 16.90 9.00 27.66
CA LEU A 461 17.61 8.62 28.89
C LEU A 461 18.79 7.69 28.65
N ARG A 462 18.78 6.97 27.52
CA ARG A 462 19.77 5.94 27.15
C ARG A 462 20.21 6.12 25.68
N PRO A 463 20.80 7.28 25.31
CA PRO A 463 21.16 7.58 23.92
C PRO A 463 22.25 6.65 23.35
N GLU A 464 23.01 5.97 24.21
CA GLU A 464 24.02 4.99 23.83
C GLU A 464 23.43 3.64 23.39
N VAL A 465 22.14 3.40 23.66
CA VAL A 465 21.46 2.16 23.27
C VAL A 465 20.67 2.40 21.99
N ARG A 466 21.06 1.70 20.92
CA ARG A 466 20.32 1.69 19.66
C ARG A 466 18.94 1.06 19.86
N LEU A 467 17.88 1.84 19.64
CA LEU A 467 16.48 1.44 19.87
C LEU A 467 15.57 1.96 18.75
N PRO A 468 15.79 1.51 17.50
CA PRO A 468 14.93 1.87 16.37
C PRO A 468 13.51 1.37 16.60
N ARG A 469 12.53 2.02 15.96
CA ARG A 469 11.18 1.47 15.88
C ARG A 469 11.19 0.27 14.94
N ILE A 470 10.43 -0.76 15.29
CA ILE A 470 10.33 -1.98 14.49
C ILE A 470 8.99 -1.96 13.77
N VAL A 471 8.98 -2.19 12.46
CA VAL A 471 7.77 -2.49 11.68
C VAL A 471 7.88 -3.92 11.17
N ALA A 472 6.95 -4.77 11.61
CA ALA A 472 6.83 -6.14 11.15
C ALA A 472 5.64 -6.27 10.21
N VAL A 473 5.91 -6.60 8.94
CA VAL A 473 4.90 -6.83 7.91
C VAL A 473 4.69 -8.33 7.76
N VAL A 474 3.45 -8.76 7.87
CA VAL A 474 3.03 -10.15 7.69
C VAL A 474 2.01 -10.21 6.57
N ASP A 475 2.47 -10.53 5.36
CA ASP A 475 1.59 -10.72 4.21
C ASP A 475 1.01 -12.14 4.21
N GLU A 476 -0.28 -12.24 3.90
CA GLU A 476 -1.12 -13.43 4.09
C GLU A 476 -1.03 -14.00 5.52
N PHE A 477 -1.16 -13.11 6.51
CA PHE A 477 -1.00 -13.47 7.93
C PHE A 477 -1.93 -14.60 8.42
N HIS A 478 -3.04 -14.87 7.71
CA HIS A 478 -3.98 -15.94 8.04
C HIS A 478 -3.30 -17.33 8.01
N VAL A 479 -2.21 -17.49 7.26
CA VAL A 479 -1.44 -18.75 7.18
C VAL A 479 -0.86 -19.14 8.55
N LEU A 480 -0.44 -18.18 9.38
CA LEU A 480 0.01 -18.43 10.76
C LEU A 480 -1.03 -19.19 11.59
N PHE A 481 -2.30 -18.93 11.30
CA PHE A 481 -3.45 -19.43 12.03
C PHE A 481 -4.16 -20.60 11.35
N ALA A 482 -3.59 -21.13 10.27
CA ALA A 482 -4.13 -22.31 9.62
C ALA A 482 -4.08 -23.51 10.58
N GLY A 483 -5.15 -24.31 10.60
CA GLY A 483 -5.30 -25.42 11.54
C GLY A 483 -5.70 -25.00 12.95
N ASN A 484 -5.98 -26.00 13.79
CA ASN A 484 -6.33 -25.82 15.20
C ASN A 484 -5.29 -26.55 16.08
N ASP A 485 -4.03 -26.17 15.90
CA ASP A 485 -2.87 -26.82 16.52
C ASP A 485 -2.15 -25.89 17.51
N ARG A 486 -1.13 -26.44 18.19
CA ARG A 486 -0.29 -25.74 19.17
C ARG A 486 0.39 -24.51 18.55
N LEU A 487 0.81 -24.60 17.29
CA LEU A 487 1.52 -23.53 16.58
C LEU A 487 0.61 -22.33 16.32
N ALA A 488 -0.64 -22.57 15.91
CA ALA A 488 -1.66 -21.54 15.79
C ALA A 488 -1.91 -20.88 17.16
N GLY A 489 -2.02 -21.68 18.23
CA GLY A 489 -2.15 -21.16 19.60
C GLY A 489 -1.00 -20.25 20.04
N GLU A 490 0.25 -20.63 19.73
CA GLU A 490 1.44 -19.83 19.98
C GLU A 490 1.44 -18.53 19.18
N ALA A 491 1.12 -18.61 17.88
CA ALA A 491 0.99 -17.45 17.01
C ALA A 491 -0.02 -16.44 17.58
N VAL A 492 -1.19 -16.91 18.02
CA VAL A 492 -2.24 -16.07 18.62
C VAL A 492 -1.73 -15.42 19.91
N ALA A 493 -1.05 -16.18 20.79
CA ALA A 493 -0.52 -15.65 22.04
C ALA A 493 0.57 -14.58 21.82
N HIS A 494 1.48 -14.80 20.88
CA HIS A 494 2.50 -13.82 20.52
C HIS A 494 1.88 -12.58 19.88
N LEU A 495 0.98 -12.75 18.92
CA LEU A 495 0.32 -11.64 18.24
C LEU A 495 -0.49 -10.78 19.21
N GLU A 496 -1.26 -11.38 20.13
CA GLU A 496 -2.03 -10.63 21.12
C GLU A 496 -1.14 -9.78 22.04
N GLU A 497 -0.03 -10.34 22.52
CA GLU A 497 0.90 -9.60 23.37
C GLU A 497 1.57 -8.45 22.60
N LEU A 498 1.99 -8.71 21.35
CA LEU A 498 2.57 -7.70 20.47
C LEU A 498 1.58 -6.58 20.17
N ALA A 499 0.35 -6.92 19.78
CA ALA A 499 -0.69 -5.95 19.45
C ALA A 499 -1.05 -5.05 20.65
N ARG A 500 -1.13 -5.62 21.85
CA ARG A 500 -1.51 -4.87 23.06
C ARG A 500 -0.40 -3.99 23.61
N LYS A 501 0.86 -4.43 23.52
CA LYS A 501 2.00 -3.76 24.16
C LYS A 501 2.89 -3.01 23.18
N GLY A 502 2.89 -3.39 21.91
CA GLY A 502 3.85 -2.98 20.88
C GLY A 502 4.06 -1.48 20.79
N ARG A 503 2.96 -0.72 20.75
CA ARG A 503 2.94 0.75 20.71
C ARG A 503 3.92 1.41 21.69
N SER A 504 3.87 1.03 22.97
CA SER A 504 4.67 1.68 24.03
C SER A 504 6.16 1.40 23.88
N TYR A 505 6.51 0.26 23.29
CA TYR A 505 7.87 -0.21 23.08
C TYR A 505 8.38 0.06 21.65
N GLY A 506 7.58 0.70 20.80
CA GLY A 506 7.89 1.02 19.41
C GLY A 506 8.08 -0.21 18.52
N VAL A 507 7.23 -1.21 18.71
CA VAL A 507 7.07 -2.34 17.79
C VAL A 507 5.69 -2.20 17.15
N HIS A 508 5.64 -2.23 15.83
CA HIS A 508 4.45 -1.96 15.02
C HIS A 508 4.20 -3.15 14.09
N LEU A 509 2.94 -3.52 13.90
CA LEU A 509 2.51 -4.65 13.09
C LEU A 509 1.69 -4.17 11.90
N VAL A 510 1.98 -4.73 10.74
CA VAL A 510 1.15 -4.64 9.54
C VAL A 510 0.71 -6.05 9.19
N LEU A 511 -0.57 -6.33 9.32
CA LEU A 511 -1.15 -7.61 8.94
C LEU A 511 -1.89 -7.42 7.62
N ALA A 512 -1.53 -8.20 6.60
CA ALA A 512 -2.12 -8.09 5.28
C ALA A 512 -2.71 -9.43 4.86
N SER A 513 -3.93 -9.45 4.29
CA SER A 513 -4.59 -10.69 3.85
C SER A 513 -5.62 -10.44 2.76
N GLN A 514 -5.94 -11.47 1.97
CA GLN A 514 -7.09 -11.43 1.05
C GLN A 514 -8.44 -11.48 1.79
N THR A 515 -8.47 -12.18 2.92
CA THR A 515 -9.63 -12.27 3.79
C THR A 515 -9.23 -12.33 5.26
N ILE A 516 -10.05 -11.72 6.12
CA ILE A 516 -9.93 -11.82 7.58
C ILE A 516 -11.07 -12.64 8.21
N SER A 517 -11.98 -13.19 7.40
CA SER A 517 -13.07 -14.06 7.85
C SER A 517 -12.64 -15.53 7.89
N GLY A 518 -13.23 -16.31 8.80
CA GLY A 518 -13.02 -17.76 8.86
C GLY A 518 -11.76 -18.23 9.59
N ILE A 519 -11.03 -17.34 10.28
CA ILE A 519 -9.85 -17.74 11.07
C ILE A 519 -10.30 -18.22 12.46
N GLU A 520 -10.58 -19.53 12.57
CA GLU A 520 -11.15 -20.12 13.79
C GLU A 520 -10.29 -19.91 15.04
N ALA A 521 -8.96 -20.01 14.90
CA ALA A 521 -8.01 -19.82 15.99
C ALA A 521 -8.11 -18.43 16.65
N LEU A 522 -8.64 -17.43 15.94
CA LEU A 522 -8.81 -16.06 16.44
C LEU A 522 -10.18 -15.81 17.08
N TYR A 523 -11.16 -16.71 16.98
CA TYR A 523 -12.55 -16.40 17.38
C TYR A 523 -12.71 -15.86 18.81
N SER A 524 -11.97 -16.41 19.78
CA SER A 524 -12.06 -15.96 21.17
C SER A 524 -11.28 -14.68 21.48
N LYS A 525 -10.36 -14.27 20.60
CA LYS A 525 -9.42 -13.16 20.83
C LYS A 525 -9.44 -12.10 19.72
N LYS A 526 -10.38 -12.23 18.78
CA LYS A 526 -10.50 -11.37 17.60
C LYS A 526 -10.53 -9.90 17.99
N ASP A 527 -11.36 -9.54 18.96
CA ASP A 527 -11.52 -8.15 19.40
C ASP A 527 -10.29 -7.65 20.19
N SER A 528 -9.69 -8.51 21.02
CA SER A 528 -8.46 -8.20 21.77
C SER A 528 -7.31 -7.87 20.82
N ILE A 529 -7.21 -8.60 19.70
CA ILE A 529 -6.17 -8.41 18.69
C ILE A 529 -6.55 -7.28 17.74
N PHE A 530 -7.61 -7.42 16.93
CA PHE A 530 -7.96 -6.48 15.87
C PHE A 530 -8.44 -5.12 16.39
N GLY A 531 -8.87 -5.02 17.66
CA GLY A 531 -9.13 -3.74 18.31
C GLY A 531 -7.87 -2.87 18.49
N GLN A 532 -6.67 -3.47 18.41
CA GLN A 532 -5.39 -2.74 18.43
C GLN A 532 -4.90 -2.31 17.05
N PHE A 533 -5.68 -2.56 15.98
CA PHE A 533 -5.37 -2.22 14.59
C PHE A 533 -6.37 -1.19 14.05
N PRO A 534 -6.37 0.05 14.58
CA PRO A 534 -7.37 1.06 14.22
C PRO A 534 -7.20 1.54 12.77
N LEU A 535 -5.99 1.48 12.18
CA LEU A 535 -5.86 1.76 10.75
C LEU A 535 -6.24 0.53 9.92
N ARG A 536 -7.34 0.66 9.19
CA ARG A 536 -7.79 -0.28 8.14
C ARG A 536 -7.43 0.32 6.78
N VAL A 537 -6.72 -0.46 5.96
CA VAL A 537 -6.46 -0.14 4.55
C VAL A 537 -7.22 -1.13 3.68
N ALA A 538 -8.36 -0.68 3.14
CA ALA A 538 -9.18 -1.49 2.26
C ALA A 538 -8.84 -1.18 0.79
N LEU A 539 -8.26 -2.16 0.10
CA LEU A 539 -8.02 -2.17 -1.34
C LEU A 539 -9.23 -2.81 -2.06
N PRO A 540 -9.28 -2.85 -3.41
CA PRO A 540 -10.39 -3.45 -4.13
C PRO A 540 -10.77 -4.86 -3.63
N GLY A 541 -12.06 -5.06 -3.34
CA GLY A 541 -12.59 -6.32 -2.82
C GLY A 541 -12.47 -6.51 -1.31
N ALA A 542 -11.96 -5.53 -0.55
CA ALA A 542 -11.70 -5.64 0.88
C ALA A 542 -12.77 -5.02 1.80
N LYS A 543 -14.02 -4.94 1.35
CA LYS A 543 -15.13 -4.39 2.16
C LYS A 543 -15.22 -4.99 3.55
N HIS A 544 -14.97 -6.29 3.66
CA HIS A 544 -15.06 -7.07 4.89
C HIS A 544 -14.06 -6.63 5.99
N LEU A 545 -13.11 -5.75 5.67
CA LEU A 545 -12.20 -5.11 6.61
C LEU A 545 -12.85 -3.94 7.38
N LEU A 546 -13.91 -3.36 6.83
CA LEU A 546 -14.63 -2.22 7.38
C LEU A 546 -15.88 -2.70 8.14
N ASP A 547 -16.43 -1.83 9.00
CA ASP A 547 -17.62 -2.15 9.78
C ASP A 547 -18.87 -2.33 8.90
N GLU A 548 -19.87 -3.02 9.43
CA GLU A 548 -21.16 -3.21 8.76
C GLU A 548 -21.75 -1.86 8.30
N GLY A 549 -22.15 -1.79 7.02
CA GLY A 549 -22.68 -0.56 6.40
C GLY A 549 -21.63 0.45 5.93
N ASN A 550 -20.33 0.13 6.03
CA ASN A 550 -19.27 0.89 5.39
C ASN A 550 -18.88 0.29 4.02
N ASP A 551 -19.55 0.75 2.97
CA ASP A 551 -19.38 0.24 1.59
C ASP A 551 -18.28 0.99 0.80
N ALA A 552 -17.40 1.75 1.46
CA ALA A 552 -16.45 2.61 0.78
C ALA A 552 -15.46 1.88 -0.14
N ALA A 553 -15.20 0.60 0.12
CA ALA A 553 -14.31 -0.23 -0.68
C ALA A 553 -14.97 -0.83 -1.94
N ASP A 554 -16.30 -0.75 -2.09
CA ASP A 554 -17.02 -1.39 -3.22
C ASP A 554 -16.84 -0.62 -4.55
N GLY A 555 -16.44 0.66 -4.49
CA GLY A 555 -16.32 1.54 -5.66
C GLY A 555 -14.90 1.88 -6.09
N ILE A 556 -13.87 1.34 -5.44
CA ILE A 556 -12.46 1.67 -5.73
C ILE A 556 -11.81 0.71 -6.72
N GLY A 557 -10.97 1.25 -7.61
CA GLY A 557 -10.17 0.51 -8.60
C GLY A 557 -8.76 0.15 -8.11
N VAL A 558 -8.01 -0.59 -8.94
CA VAL A 558 -6.58 -0.86 -8.68
C VAL A 558 -5.80 0.48 -8.66
N GLY A 559 -4.84 0.60 -7.76
CA GLY A 559 -4.13 1.86 -7.50
C GLY A 559 -4.91 2.85 -6.64
N GLN A 560 -6.04 2.42 -6.04
CA GLN A 560 -6.79 3.18 -5.05
C GLN A 560 -6.95 2.39 -3.75
N ALA A 561 -6.99 3.11 -2.63
CA ALA A 561 -7.22 2.54 -1.31
C ALA A 561 -8.19 3.40 -0.50
N VAL A 562 -8.98 2.76 0.36
CA VAL A 562 -9.71 3.43 1.44
C VAL A 562 -8.93 3.24 2.73
N LEU A 563 -8.55 4.34 3.35
CA LEU A 563 -7.91 4.41 4.65
C LEU A 563 -8.95 4.77 5.70
N ASN A 564 -9.05 3.99 6.76
CA ASN A 564 -9.91 4.26 7.89
C ASN A 564 -9.10 4.14 9.16
N ASP A 565 -8.94 5.24 9.89
CA ASP A 565 -8.14 5.36 11.11
C ASP A 565 -8.96 5.12 12.40
N ALA A 566 -10.17 4.56 12.27
CA ALA A 566 -11.11 4.34 13.36
C ALA A 566 -11.70 2.92 13.34
N GLY A 567 -10.89 1.93 12.99
CA GLY A 567 -11.23 0.51 13.11
C GLY A 567 -12.20 -0.04 12.07
N GLY A 568 -12.66 0.78 11.12
CA GLY A 568 -13.65 0.40 10.10
C GLY A 568 -14.91 1.27 10.12
N ILE A 569 -15.05 2.18 11.10
CA ILE A 569 -16.27 2.98 11.32
C ILE A 569 -16.57 3.91 10.12
N ARG A 570 -17.82 3.89 9.66
CA ARG A 570 -18.29 4.78 8.57
C ARG A 570 -18.08 6.26 8.91
N GLY A 571 -17.64 7.04 7.92
CA GLY A 571 -17.42 8.49 8.05
C GLY A 571 -16.01 8.88 8.47
N ARG A 572 -15.14 7.91 8.77
CA ARG A 572 -13.70 8.08 9.03
C ARG A 572 -12.84 7.59 7.86
N ASN A 573 -13.44 7.49 6.67
CA ASN A 573 -12.77 7.03 5.46
C ASN A 573 -12.07 8.20 4.76
N ARG A 574 -10.86 7.95 4.28
CA ARG A 574 -10.15 8.78 3.29
C ARG A 574 -9.81 7.88 2.10
N THR A 575 -10.08 8.33 0.89
CA THR A 575 -9.73 7.56 -0.32
C THR A 575 -8.49 8.17 -0.95
N CYS A 576 -7.49 7.37 -1.25
CA CYS A 576 -6.28 7.83 -1.93
C CYS A 576 -6.02 7.07 -3.23
N ARG A 577 -5.37 7.74 -4.18
CA ARG A 577 -4.64 7.08 -5.27
C ARG A 577 -3.18 6.94 -4.86
N PHE A 578 -2.60 5.77 -5.06
CA PHE A 578 -1.18 5.50 -4.80
C PHE A 578 -0.48 5.09 -6.12
N PRO A 579 0.84 5.30 -6.25
CA PRO A 579 1.57 5.01 -7.48
C PRO A 579 1.69 3.49 -7.69
N ASP A 580 2.05 3.07 -8.90
CA ASP A 580 2.39 1.67 -9.14
C ASP A 580 3.90 1.45 -8.99
N ALA A 581 4.35 1.15 -7.76
CA ALA A 581 5.73 0.79 -7.49
C ALA A 581 6.27 -0.36 -8.35
N SER A 582 5.43 -1.33 -8.73
CA SER A 582 5.89 -2.46 -9.56
C SER A 582 6.23 -2.04 -10.99
N SER A 583 5.70 -0.91 -11.46
CA SER A 583 6.04 -0.35 -12.78
C SER A 583 7.33 0.47 -12.80
N ALA A 584 7.94 0.73 -11.63
CA ALA A 584 9.08 1.63 -11.45
C ALA A 584 10.36 0.89 -11.00
N GLU A 585 10.60 -0.32 -11.52
CA GLU A 585 11.71 -1.21 -11.14
C GLU A 585 13.08 -0.51 -11.15
N ASP A 586 13.41 0.22 -12.23
CA ASP A 586 14.68 0.94 -12.34
C ASP A 586 14.87 1.99 -11.25
N LEU A 587 13.80 2.71 -10.89
CA LEU A 587 13.85 3.73 -9.85
C LEU A 587 14.01 3.08 -8.47
N LEU A 588 13.29 1.99 -8.20
CA LEU A 588 13.40 1.25 -6.94
C LEU A 588 14.81 0.66 -6.77
N ALA A 589 15.38 0.08 -7.83
CA ALA A 589 16.75 -0.41 -7.82
C ALA A 589 17.76 0.72 -7.52
N GLN A 590 17.62 1.88 -8.18
CA GLN A 590 18.46 3.05 -7.90
C GLN A 590 18.30 3.55 -6.45
N LEU A 591 17.08 3.56 -5.91
CA LEU A 591 16.83 3.94 -4.52
C LEU A 591 17.46 2.93 -3.56
N ARG A 592 17.31 1.62 -3.82
CA ARG A 592 17.95 0.55 -3.05
C ARG A 592 19.47 0.72 -3.03
N HIS A 593 20.10 0.97 -4.18
CA HIS A 593 21.54 1.22 -4.26
C HIS A 593 21.95 2.44 -3.44
N ARG A 594 21.24 3.56 -3.58
CA ARG A 594 21.51 4.79 -2.81
C ARG A 594 21.36 4.59 -1.30
N LEU A 595 20.37 3.81 -0.86
CA LEU A 595 20.17 3.48 0.55
C LEU A 595 21.28 2.54 1.03
N TRP A 596 21.61 1.53 0.24
CA TRP A 596 22.67 0.56 0.52
C TRP A 596 24.04 1.22 0.65
N GLU A 597 24.44 2.12 -0.25
CA GLU A 597 25.71 2.85 -0.20
C GLU A 597 25.85 3.74 1.05
N ARG A 598 24.72 4.21 1.60
CA ARG A 598 24.69 5.07 2.80
C ARG A 598 24.70 4.27 4.11
N ARG A 599 24.59 2.94 4.06
CA ARG A 599 24.48 2.10 5.26
C ARG A 599 25.66 2.34 6.21
N GLY A 600 25.39 2.37 7.52
CA GLY A 600 26.42 2.47 8.56
C GLY A 600 26.97 1.12 9.01
N SER A 601 26.38 0.00 8.56
CA SER A 601 26.78 -1.37 8.90
C SER A 601 26.66 -2.26 7.67
N ASP A 602 27.55 -3.25 7.57
CA ASP A 602 27.51 -4.32 6.56
C ASP A 602 26.70 -5.55 7.03
N ASP A 603 25.92 -5.41 8.11
CA ASP A 603 25.00 -6.47 8.56
C ASP A 603 23.93 -6.75 7.50
N GLU A 604 24.06 -7.89 6.83
CA GLU A 604 23.11 -8.39 5.84
C GLU A 604 21.80 -8.87 6.51
N PRO A 605 20.64 -8.69 5.87
CA PRO A 605 19.38 -9.26 6.37
C PRO A 605 19.43 -10.79 6.38
N VAL A 606 18.81 -11.39 7.39
CA VAL A 606 18.60 -12.84 7.39
C VAL A 606 17.47 -13.17 6.42
N VAL A 607 17.77 -13.91 5.37
CA VAL A 607 16.78 -14.38 4.40
C VAL A 607 16.48 -15.85 4.65
N PHE A 608 15.25 -16.13 5.06
CA PHE A 608 14.75 -17.48 5.24
C PHE A 608 13.81 -17.84 4.09
N ARG A 609 14.15 -18.89 3.33
CA ARG A 609 13.26 -19.49 2.35
C ARG A 609 12.90 -20.89 2.80
N GLY A 610 11.60 -21.18 2.88
CA GLY A 610 11.12 -22.44 3.47
C GLY A 610 11.65 -23.69 2.74
N PHE A 611 11.93 -23.56 1.45
CA PHE A 611 12.36 -24.62 0.56
C PHE A 611 13.89 -24.76 0.43
N ASP A 612 14.69 -23.78 0.88
CA ASP A 612 16.14 -23.80 0.67
C ASP A 612 16.80 -24.98 1.38
N GLU A 613 17.70 -25.66 0.67
CA GLU A 613 18.65 -26.58 1.27
C GLU A 613 19.66 -25.81 2.13
N GLN A 614 20.13 -26.44 3.21
CA GLN A 614 21.21 -25.90 4.01
C GLN A 614 22.43 -26.80 3.89
N HIS A 615 23.60 -26.19 3.74
CA HIS A 615 24.86 -26.91 3.51
C HIS A 615 25.88 -26.59 4.59
N LEU A 616 26.55 -27.62 5.10
CA LEU A 616 27.57 -27.48 6.14
C LEU A 616 28.70 -26.53 5.71
N THR A 617 29.17 -26.66 4.47
CA THR A 617 30.28 -25.86 3.92
C THR A 617 29.90 -24.38 3.74
N GLY A 618 28.61 -24.08 3.62
CA GLY A 618 28.08 -22.71 3.56
C GLY A 618 27.89 -22.05 4.93
N ASP A 619 27.93 -22.81 6.03
CA ASP A 619 27.81 -22.26 7.38
C ASP A 619 29.14 -21.64 7.85
N PRO A 620 29.21 -20.32 8.13
CA PRO A 620 30.41 -19.69 8.66
C PRO A 620 30.94 -20.34 9.95
N SER A 621 30.05 -20.92 10.76
CA SER A 621 30.42 -21.61 11.99
C SER A 621 31.30 -22.84 11.73
N PHE A 622 31.11 -23.52 10.60
CA PHE A 622 31.90 -24.69 10.22
C PHE A 622 33.34 -24.32 9.83
N ALA A 623 33.54 -23.20 9.15
CA ALA A 623 34.87 -22.66 8.85
C ALA A 623 35.59 -22.12 10.10
N ALA A 624 34.82 -21.67 11.09
CA ALA A 624 35.34 -21.15 12.36
C ALA A 624 35.70 -22.23 13.39
N LEU A 625 35.35 -23.51 13.17
CA LEU A 625 35.67 -24.60 14.10
C LEU A 625 37.18 -24.76 14.32
N ARG A 626 37.57 -25.02 15.56
CA ARG A 626 38.96 -25.25 15.99
C ARG A 626 38.99 -26.40 17.00
N ALA A 627 40.17 -26.97 17.20
CA ALA A 627 40.38 -28.01 18.19
C ALA A 627 39.86 -27.61 19.58
N THR A 628 39.07 -28.47 20.22
CA THR A 628 38.45 -28.19 21.52
C THR A 628 38.23 -29.47 22.34
N HIS A 629 38.12 -29.34 23.66
CA HIS A 629 37.83 -30.45 24.57
C HIS A 629 36.33 -30.77 24.71
N ALA A 630 35.48 -29.92 24.15
CA ALA A 630 34.03 -30.07 24.14
C ALA A 630 33.50 -29.96 22.70
N PRO A 631 33.83 -30.93 21.82
CA PRO A 631 33.52 -30.84 20.41
C PRO A 631 32.01 -30.93 20.16
N ARG A 632 31.54 -30.18 19.16
CA ARG A 632 30.12 -30.08 18.82
C ARG A 632 29.86 -30.51 17.38
N ALA A 633 29.02 -31.52 17.18
CA ALA A 633 28.53 -31.86 15.84
C ALA A 633 27.56 -30.78 15.35
N LEU A 634 27.76 -30.26 14.15
CA LEU A 634 26.85 -29.33 13.49
C LEU A 634 25.82 -30.13 12.67
N LEU A 635 24.54 -29.81 12.83
CA LEU A 635 23.43 -30.66 12.38
C LEU A 635 22.48 -29.95 11.41
N GLY A 636 22.42 -28.62 11.43
CA GLY A 636 21.56 -27.84 10.56
C GLY A 636 21.47 -26.37 11.00
N ARG A 637 20.51 -25.64 10.42
CA ARG A 637 20.20 -24.25 10.73
C ARG A 637 18.84 -24.17 11.42
N ALA A 638 18.75 -23.45 12.54
CA ALA A 638 17.51 -23.32 13.29
C ALA A 638 16.45 -22.58 12.47
N VAL A 639 15.19 -22.97 12.62
CA VAL A 639 14.05 -22.15 12.16
C VAL A 639 13.83 -21.04 13.19
N ASP A 640 14.78 -20.10 13.25
CA ASP A 640 14.74 -18.90 14.08
C ASP A 640 15.15 -17.67 13.27
N VAL A 641 14.93 -16.48 13.82
CA VAL A 641 15.19 -15.20 13.14
C VAL A 641 16.64 -15.02 12.69
N ARG A 642 17.60 -15.69 13.33
CA ARG A 642 19.04 -15.58 13.03
C ARG A 642 19.56 -16.74 12.20
N MET A 643 18.69 -17.70 11.86
CA MET A 643 19.04 -19.02 11.36
C MET A 643 20.20 -19.65 12.15
N SER A 644 20.16 -19.60 13.49
CA SER A 644 21.29 -20.00 14.33
C SER A 644 21.78 -21.43 14.03
N THR A 645 23.10 -21.68 14.03
CA THR A 645 23.63 -23.04 13.82
C THR A 645 23.21 -23.98 14.95
N VAL A 646 22.53 -25.06 14.57
CA VAL A 646 22.12 -26.13 15.47
C VAL A 646 23.20 -27.19 15.49
N GLY A 647 23.48 -27.68 16.69
CA GLY A 647 24.52 -28.66 16.90
C GLY A 647 24.46 -29.27 18.28
N TYR A 648 25.05 -30.45 18.41
CA TYR A 648 25.01 -31.30 19.60
C TYR A 648 26.41 -31.47 20.17
N GLN A 649 26.57 -31.20 21.46
CA GLN A 649 27.87 -31.23 22.13
C GLN A 649 28.17 -32.63 22.68
N PHE A 650 29.41 -33.09 22.47
CA PHE A 650 29.92 -34.32 23.06
C PHE A 650 30.78 -34.00 24.28
N ASP A 651 30.52 -34.73 25.36
CA ASP A 651 31.30 -34.74 26.59
C ASP A 651 31.30 -36.17 27.17
N ARG A 652 32.06 -36.43 28.25
CA ARG A 652 32.23 -37.79 28.80
C ARG A 652 31.05 -38.26 29.67
N SER A 653 29.94 -37.54 29.71
CA SER A 653 28.77 -37.96 30.51
C SER A 653 28.10 -39.19 29.88
N PRO A 654 27.60 -40.16 30.68
CA PRO A 654 26.80 -41.28 30.19
C PRO A 654 25.68 -40.84 29.25
N GLY A 655 25.43 -41.57 28.17
CA GLY A 655 24.38 -41.25 27.22
C GLY A 655 24.70 -40.16 26.18
N ARG A 656 25.91 -39.57 26.18
CA ARG A 656 26.37 -38.59 25.17
C ARG A 656 26.65 -39.23 23.81
N HIS A 657 25.56 -39.59 23.16
CA HIS A 657 25.49 -40.17 21.82
C HIS A 657 24.50 -39.38 20.99
N LEU A 658 24.58 -39.55 19.68
CA LEU A 658 23.68 -38.93 18.72
C LEU A 658 22.96 -40.01 17.91
N ALA A 659 21.64 -40.02 17.99
CA ALA A 659 20.79 -40.85 17.16
C ALA A 659 20.07 -40.00 16.13
N VAL A 660 20.29 -40.27 14.84
CA VAL A 660 19.50 -39.72 13.75
C VAL A 660 18.41 -40.73 13.42
N LEU A 661 17.16 -40.30 13.41
CA LEU A 661 16.00 -41.18 13.30
C LEU A 661 15.16 -40.75 12.10
N GLY A 662 14.76 -41.71 11.26
CA GLY A 662 13.88 -41.47 10.12
C GLY A 662 14.23 -42.30 8.90
N THR A 663 13.30 -42.49 7.98
CA THR A 663 13.51 -43.34 6.78
C THR A 663 14.27 -42.65 5.66
N SER A 664 14.40 -41.31 5.71
CA SER A 664 15.03 -40.52 4.65
C SER A 664 16.55 -40.66 4.62
N ILE A 665 17.13 -40.71 3.41
CA ILE A 665 18.59 -40.71 3.18
C ILE A 665 19.25 -39.40 3.68
N VAL A 666 18.48 -38.34 3.89
CA VAL A 666 18.94 -37.09 4.56
C VAL A 666 19.62 -37.40 5.91
N ALA A 667 19.21 -38.47 6.60
CA ALA A 667 19.86 -38.88 7.83
C ALA A 667 21.34 -39.20 7.67
N ALA A 668 21.73 -39.78 6.53
CA ALA A 668 23.13 -40.01 6.19
C ALA A 668 23.87 -38.68 5.99
N ASP A 669 23.28 -37.70 5.31
CA ASP A 669 23.91 -36.38 5.15
C ASP A 669 24.07 -35.65 6.50
N VAL A 670 23.11 -35.76 7.42
CA VAL A 670 23.22 -35.22 8.77
C VAL A 670 24.35 -35.89 9.56
N LEU A 671 24.48 -37.23 9.47
CA LEU A 671 25.60 -37.95 10.08
C LEU A 671 26.94 -37.55 9.46
N ALA A 672 27.00 -37.39 8.15
CA ALA A 672 28.18 -36.90 7.46
C ALA A 672 28.58 -35.51 7.97
N ALA A 673 27.61 -34.59 8.07
CA ALA A 673 27.87 -33.25 8.57
C ALA A 673 28.35 -33.26 10.03
N ALA A 674 27.75 -34.11 10.86
CA ALA A 674 28.17 -34.31 12.25
C ALA A 674 29.61 -34.83 12.34
N ALA A 675 29.98 -35.85 11.55
CA ALA A 675 31.32 -36.43 11.57
C ALA A 675 32.39 -35.43 11.08
N LEU A 676 32.13 -34.73 9.96
CA LEU A 676 33.05 -33.74 9.39
C LEU A 676 33.26 -32.53 10.32
N SER A 677 32.20 -32.06 10.98
CA SER A 677 32.32 -30.98 11.98
C SER A 677 33.10 -31.42 13.22
N LEU A 678 32.98 -32.67 13.65
CA LEU A 678 33.79 -33.20 14.74
C LEU A 678 35.26 -33.34 14.34
N GLY A 679 35.58 -33.78 13.12
CA GLY A 679 36.95 -33.90 12.60
C GLY A 679 37.75 -32.61 12.81
N ARG A 680 37.22 -31.48 12.36
CA ARG A 680 37.84 -30.14 12.51
C ARG A 680 38.04 -29.65 13.95
N GLN A 681 37.44 -30.32 14.93
CA GLN A 681 37.54 -29.99 16.35
C GLN A 681 38.50 -30.92 17.10
N HIS A 682 39.22 -31.78 16.39
CA HIS A 682 40.29 -32.62 16.93
C HIS A 682 41.60 -32.39 16.20
N GLU A 683 42.71 -32.63 16.88
CA GLU A 683 44.02 -32.60 16.25
C GLU A 683 44.21 -33.83 15.35
N PRO A 684 44.97 -33.74 14.24
CA PRO A 684 45.29 -34.88 13.41
C PRO A 684 45.86 -36.05 14.23
N GLY A 685 45.31 -37.25 14.03
CA GLY A 685 45.70 -38.46 14.76
C GLY A 685 45.26 -38.59 16.23
N SER A 686 44.61 -37.57 16.83
CA SER A 686 44.17 -37.62 18.24
C SER A 686 42.89 -38.43 18.47
N VAL A 687 42.13 -38.69 17.40
CA VAL A 687 40.85 -39.40 17.42
C VAL A 687 40.79 -40.43 16.30
N VAL A 688 40.03 -41.48 16.52
CA VAL A 688 39.72 -42.51 15.51
C VAL A 688 38.26 -42.37 15.08
N PHE A 689 38.00 -42.44 13.78
CA PHE A 689 36.65 -42.55 13.23
C PHE A 689 36.43 -43.96 12.70
N GLU A 690 35.52 -44.71 13.32
CA GLU A 690 35.08 -46.02 12.82
C GLU A 690 33.80 -45.81 12.02
N VAL A 691 33.89 -45.90 10.69
CA VAL A 691 32.79 -45.57 9.77
C VAL A 691 32.24 -46.85 9.15
N ALA A 692 30.96 -47.15 9.37
CA ALA A 692 30.28 -48.30 8.78
C ALA A 692 28.96 -47.90 8.11
N ALA A 693 28.68 -48.52 6.97
CA ALA A 693 27.41 -48.37 6.25
C ALA A 693 26.74 -49.73 6.07
N THR A 694 25.48 -49.80 6.51
CA THR A 694 24.58 -50.95 6.40
C THR A 694 23.24 -50.58 5.78
N ALA A 695 22.91 -49.28 5.78
CA ALA A 695 21.75 -48.76 5.07
C ALA A 695 22.07 -48.59 3.58
N ALA A 696 21.21 -49.15 2.72
CA ALA A 696 21.33 -49.02 1.28
C ALA A 696 21.30 -47.55 0.85
N GLY A 697 22.22 -47.17 -0.04
CA GLY A 697 22.36 -45.81 -0.57
C GLY A 697 23.24 -44.89 0.29
N ALA A 698 23.73 -45.36 1.45
CA ALA A 698 24.63 -44.58 2.31
C ALA A 698 26.11 -44.95 2.15
N GLU A 699 26.43 -45.99 1.37
CA GLU A 699 27.79 -46.49 1.18
C GLU A 699 28.72 -45.44 0.58
N GLU A 700 28.25 -44.72 -0.44
CA GLU A 700 29.00 -43.64 -1.09
C GLU A 700 29.25 -42.47 -0.13
N ILE A 701 28.23 -42.13 0.69
CA ILE A 701 28.32 -41.06 1.70
C ILE A 701 29.37 -41.41 2.75
N ALA A 702 29.28 -42.63 3.29
CA ALA A 702 30.20 -43.12 4.31
C ALA A 702 31.65 -43.16 3.79
N ALA A 703 31.86 -43.62 2.56
CA ALA A 703 33.17 -43.63 1.92
C ALA A 703 33.72 -42.21 1.75
N ALA A 704 32.91 -41.26 1.28
CA ALA A 704 33.30 -39.86 1.12
C ALA A 704 33.66 -39.19 2.45
N VAL A 705 32.90 -39.49 3.52
CA VAL A 705 33.19 -38.99 4.89
C VAL A 705 34.52 -39.55 5.40
N ALA A 706 34.74 -40.86 5.29
CA ALA A 706 35.99 -41.49 5.71
C ALA A 706 37.20 -40.94 4.94
N GLN A 707 37.05 -40.72 3.62
CA GLN A 707 38.09 -40.12 2.79
C GLN A 707 38.39 -38.68 3.22
N SER A 708 37.36 -37.88 3.50
CA SER A 708 37.52 -36.48 3.92
C SER A 708 38.20 -36.37 5.29
N LEU A 709 37.79 -37.19 6.26
CA LEU A 709 38.41 -37.24 7.59
C LEU A 709 39.86 -37.73 7.54
N ALA A 710 40.16 -38.71 6.68
CA ALA A 710 41.53 -39.17 6.46
C ALA A 710 42.40 -38.08 5.81
N ALA A 711 41.84 -37.30 4.88
CA ALA A 711 42.51 -36.15 4.27
C ALA A 711 42.79 -35.03 5.29
N GLU A 712 41.95 -34.87 6.32
CA GLU A 712 42.20 -33.98 7.48
C GLU A 712 43.21 -34.58 8.48
N GLY A 713 43.74 -35.80 8.23
CA GLY A 713 44.79 -36.43 9.02
C GLY A 713 44.29 -37.28 10.20
N HIS A 714 43.01 -37.65 10.22
CA HIS A 714 42.46 -38.55 11.22
C HIS A 714 42.62 -40.02 10.85
N GLU A 715 42.68 -40.89 11.85
CA GLU A 715 42.69 -42.33 11.65
C GLU A 715 41.27 -42.83 11.36
N CYS A 716 41.01 -43.30 10.14
CA CYS A 716 39.70 -43.82 9.73
C CYS A 716 39.75 -45.33 9.54
N ARG A 717 38.82 -46.05 10.17
CA ARG A 717 38.67 -47.51 10.07
C ARG A 717 37.28 -47.83 9.53
N ALA A 718 37.17 -48.85 8.68
CA ALA A 718 35.91 -49.35 8.17
C ALA A 718 35.62 -50.75 8.78
N PRO A 719 35.08 -50.83 10.02
CA PRO A 719 34.82 -52.11 10.65
C PRO A 719 33.71 -52.87 9.92
N GLN A 720 33.72 -54.20 10.00
CA GLN A 720 32.57 -54.99 9.56
C GLN A 720 31.35 -54.64 10.43
N PRO A 721 30.13 -54.55 9.86
CA PRO A 721 28.93 -54.12 10.58
C PRO A 721 28.69 -54.78 11.95
N GLY A 722 28.89 -56.11 12.06
CA GLY A 722 28.71 -56.85 13.32
C GLY A 722 29.83 -56.69 14.36
N SER A 723 30.91 -55.98 14.00
CA SER A 723 32.09 -55.76 14.85
C SER A 723 32.22 -54.33 15.37
N ILE A 724 31.42 -53.38 14.87
CA ILE A 724 31.47 -51.97 15.29
C ILE A 724 31.19 -51.77 16.78
N LEU A 725 30.52 -52.70 17.44
CA LEU A 725 30.25 -52.64 18.88
C LEU A 725 31.29 -53.41 19.73
N ALA A 726 32.26 -54.09 19.11
CA ALA A 726 33.14 -55.02 19.79
C ALA A 726 34.38 -54.34 20.42
N GLY A 727 34.77 -54.81 21.61
CA GLY A 727 36.07 -54.52 22.24
C GLY A 727 36.25 -53.14 22.88
N PRO A 728 37.24 -52.98 23.78
CA PRO A 728 37.66 -51.68 24.30
C PRO A 728 38.42 -50.88 23.22
N ARG A 729 38.38 -49.54 23.31
CA ARG A 729 39.12 -48.62 22.43
C ARG A 729 40.23 -47.95 23.22
N GLU A 730 41.42 -47.86 22.63
CA GLU A 730 42.59 -47.26 23.29
C GLU A 730 42.69 -45.74 23.08
N LYS A 731 42.02 -45.21 22.04
CA LYS A 731 41.95 -43.79 21.70
C LYS A 731 40.50 -43.31 21.76
N PRO A 732 40.25 -42.00 21.98
CA PRO A 732 38.94 -41.41 21.74
C PRO A 732 38.44 -41.81 20.35
N THR A 733 37.18 -42.25 20.26
CA THR A 733 36.66 -42.85 19.04
C THR A 733 35.22 -42.41 18.77
N TYR A 734 34.95 -41.97 17.56
CA TYR A 734 33.60 -41.77 17.06
C TYR A 734 33.19 -42.96 16.20
N LEU A 735 32.13 -43.64 16.61
CA LEU A 735 31.49 -44.70 15.82
C LEU A 735 30.43 -44.03 14.96
N VAL A 736 30.69 -43.89 13.66
CA VAL A 736 29.78 -43.27 12.69
C VAL A 736 29.09 -44.37 11.91
N TRP A 737 27.83 -44.64 12.24
CA TRP A 737 27.10 -45.79 11.74
C TRP A 737 25.87 -45.41 10.92
N PHE A 738 26.03 -45.52 9.60
CA PHE A 738 25.00 -45.30 8.60
C PHE A 738 24.11 -46.56 8.47
N GLY A 739 23.11 -46.69 9.36
CA GLY A 739 22.18 -47.84 9.40
C GLY A 739 22.31 -48.71 10.66
N ALA A 740 22.35 -48.07 11.83
CA ALA A 740 22.45 -48.70 13.14
C ALA A 740 21.25 -49.60 13.53
N ASP A 741 20.14 -49.54 12.78
CA ASP A 741 19.03 -50.49 12.90
C ASP A 741 19.43 -51.92 12.48
N GLY A 742 20.43 -52.04 11.59
CA GLY A 742 21.04 -53.29 11.12
C GLY A 742 22.05 -53.93 12.09
N ALA A 743 22.02 -53.59 13.38
CA ALA A 743 22.92 -54.13 14.41
C ALA A 743 22.82 -55.65 14.67
N ASP A 744 22.15 -56.42 13.80
CA ASP A 744 22.05 -57.89 13.81
C ASP A 744 22.01 -58.51 15.21
N GLY A 745 21.07 -58.04 16.04
CA GLY A 745 20.71 -58.74 17.27
C GLY A 745 21.69 -58.62 18.45
N GLN A 746 22.53 -57.58 18.51
CA GLN A 746 23.40 -57.30 19.67
C GLN A 746 22.97 -56.09 20.56
N PRO A 747 21.70 -55.97 20.99
CA PRO A 747 21.24 -54.83 21.78
C PRO A 747 21.95 -54.71 23.14
N ALA A 748 22.43 -55.82 23.70
CA ALA A 748 23.20 -55.80 24.95
C ALA A 748 24.55 -55.06 24.80
N ALA A 749 25.25 -55.27 23.68
CA ALA A 749 26.51 -54.57 23.40
C ALA A 749 26.28 -53.08 23.16
N LEU A 750 25.24 -52.75 22.38
CA LEU A 750 24.83 -51.36 22.15
C LEU A 750 24.47 -50.65 23.46
N ARG A 751 23.63 -51.24 24.30
CA ARG A 751 23.25 -50.64 25.59
C ARG A 751 24.45 -50.44 26.52
N ARG A 752 25.40 -51.38 26.53
CA ARG A 752 26.65 -51.23 27.29
C ARG A 752 27.47 -50.05 26.77
N LEU A 753 27.60 -49.91 25.45
CA LEU A 753 28.27 -48.77 24.83
C LEU A 753 27.56 -47.46 25.19
N LEU A 754 26.23 -47.41 25.10
CA LEU A 754 25.44 -46.21 25.38
C LEU A 754 25.61 -45.72 26.83
N LEU A 755 25.78 -46.64 27.77
CA LEU A 755 25.95 -46.34 29.19
C LEU A 755 27.40 -45.99 29.57
N HIS A 756 28.39 -46.69 29.02
CA HIS A 756 29.78 -46.60 29.48
C HIS A 756 30.75 -46.00 28.47
N GLY A 757 30.42 -46.02 27.18
CA GLY A 757 31.26 -45.52 26.09
C GLY A 757 31.76 -44.09 26.30
N PRO A 758 30.90 -43.11 26.65
CA PRO A 758 31.33 -41.72 26.83
C PRO A 758 32.42 -41.55 27.89
N ALA A 759 32.37 -42.33 28.97
CA ALA A 759 33.40 -42.31 30.01
C ALA A 759 34.77 -42.74 29.45
N ASP A 760 34.76 -43.72 28.53
CA ASP A 760 35.94 -44.23 27.81
C ASP A 760 36.32 -43.35 26.60
N GLY A 761 35.59 -42.27 26.33
CA GLY A 761 35.81 -41.38 25.18
C GLY A 761 35.31 -41.97 23.85
N VAL A 762 34.38 -42.94 23.91
CA VAL A 762 33.77 -43.58 22.74
C VAL A 762 32.34 -43.05 22.57
N HIS A 763 32.06 -42.46 21.42
CA HIS A 763 30.76 -41.86 21.13
C HIS A 763 30.15 -42.45 19.86
N LEU A 764 28.89 -42.90 19.95
CA LEU A 764 28.08 -43.33 18.82
C LEU A 764 27.37 -42.14 18.16
N LEU A 765 27.49 -42.08 16.83
CA LEU A 765 26.66 -41.33 15.90
C LEU A 765 25.98 -42.34 14.98
N GLY A 766 24.71 -42.66 15.24
CA GLY A 766 24.01 -43.75 14.55
C GLY A 766 22.74 -43.28 13.86
N TRP A 767 22.44 -43.88 12.70
CA TRP A 767 21.17 -43.67 11.99
C TRP A 767 20.26 -44.88 12.14
N TRP A 768 19.05 -44.68 12.66
CA TRP A 768 17.98 -45.69 12.66
C TRP A 768 16.85 -45.28 11.71
N ARG A 769 16.47 -46.19 10.81
CA ARG A 769 15.35 -45.96 9.88
C ARG A 769 13.98 -45.98 10.54
N GLY A 770 13.83 -46.67 11.67
CA GLY A 770 12.56 -46.83 12.38
C GLY A 770 12.64 -46.40 13.86
N ALA A 771 11.74 -45.50 14.27
CA ALA A 771 11.63 -45.02 15.65
C ALA A 771 11.40 -46.15 16.67
N ARG A 772 10.51 -47.10 16.35
CA ARG A 772 10.23 -48.26 17.21
C ARG A 772 11.45 -49.17 17.38
N ARG A 773 12.19 -49.40 16.29
CA ARG A 773 13.41 -50.19 16.33
C ARG A 773 14.47 -49.55 17.22
N PHE A 774 14.68 -48.24 17.09
CA PHE A 774 15.55 -47.49 18.00
C PHE A 774 15.14 -47.65 19.46
N LEU A 775 13.85 -47.52 19.78
CA LEU A 775 13.34 -47.74 21.13
C LEU A 775 13.65 -49.15 21.65
N ASP A 776 13.40 -50.18 20.85
CA ASP A 776 13.70 -51.57 21.24
C ASP A 776 15.20 -51.79 21.49
N ASP A 777 16.05 -51.21 20.64
CA ASP A 777 17.50 -51.32 20.73
C ASP A 777 18.05 -50.69 22.01
N ILE A 778 17.53 -49.53 22.43
CA ILE A 778 17.99 -48.85 23.66
C ILE A 778 17.39 -49.39 24.97
N GLY A 779 16.43 -50.32 24.92
CA GLY A 779 15.79 -50.88 26.12
C GLY A 779 14.39 -50.33 26.43
N GLY A 780 13.67 -49.92 25.39
CA GLY A 780 12.32 -49.37 25.46
C GLY A 780 12.28 -48.00 26.11
N SER A 781 11.12 -47.64 26.67
CA SER A 781 10.89 -46.35 27.31
C SER A 781 11.81 -46.07 28.50
N THR A 782 12.30 -47.11 29.18
CA THR A 782 13.24 -46.98 30.31
C THR A 782 14.66 -46.64 29.87
N GLY A 783 15.04 -47.01 28.64
CA GLY A 783 16.37 -46.77 28.06
C GLY A 783 16.52 -45.41 27.39
N ARG A 784 15.47 -44.60 27.39
CA ARG A 784 15.39 -43.28 26.75
C ARG A 784 16.59 -42.38 27.07
N GLU A 785 17.04 -42.34 28.32
CA GLU A 785 18.16 -41.48 28.75
C GLU A 785 19.54 -42.00 28.30
N SER A 786 19.62 -43.20 27.73
CA SER A 786 20.88 -43.79 27.26
C SER A 786 21.39 -43.15 25.96
N CYS A 787 20.59 -42.31 25.30
CA CYS A 787 21.00 -41.51 24.15
C CYS A 787 20.37 -40.12 24.25
N ALA A 788 21.18 -39.15 24.69
CA ALA A 788 20.73 -37.80 24.98
C ALA A 788 20.47 -36.96 23.71
N GLY A 789 21.22 -37.22 22.63
CA GLY A 789 21.10 -36.51 21.36
C GLY A 789 20.19 -37.26 20.40
N VAL A 790 19.11 -36.64 19.95
CA VAL A 790 18.20 -37.20 18.94
C VAL A 790 17.94 -36.17 17.84
N VAL A 791 18.08 -36.59 16.59
CA VAL A 791 17.62 -35.82 15.41
C VAL A 791 16.48 -36.59 14.77
N ALA A 792 15.26 -36.06 14.84
CA ALA A 792 14.10 -36.67 14.22
C ALA A 792 13.87 -36.09 12.82
N LEU A 793 13.84 -36.95 11.80
CA LEU A 793 13.64 -36.61 10.39
C LEU A 793 12.40 -37.33 9.87
N ASN A 794 11.36 -36.57 9.50
CA ASN A 794 10.14 -37.11 8.91
C ASN A 794 9.51 -38.29 9.69
N ILE A 795 9.49 -38.21 11.02
CA ILE A 795 8.90 -39.24 11.91
C ILE A 795 7.50 -38.78 12.34
N ALA A 796 6.52 -39.68 12.44
CA ALA A 796 5.19 -39.31 12.93
C ALA A 796 5.24 -38.78 14.39
N ALA A 797 4.40 -37.79 14.72
CA ALA A 797 4.38 -37.17 16.05
C ALA A 797 4.20 -38.18 17.20
N ASN A 798 3.40 -39.23 17.00
CA ASN A 798 3.19 -40.29 17.99
C ASN A 798 4.45 -41.12 18.27
N ASP A 799 5.22 -41.43 17.23
CA ASP A 799 6.48 -42.17 17.37
C ASP A 799 7.54 -41.31 18.05
N LEU A 800 7.60 -40.03 17.70
CA LEU A 800 8.45 -39.07 18.38
C LEU A 800 8.07 -38.92 19.86
N ALA A 801 6.78 -38.86 20.18
CA ALA A 801 6.30 -38.84 21.56
C ALA A 801 6.72 -40.10 22.33
N ALA A 802 6.70 -41.27 21.68
CA ALA A 802 7.18 -42.51 22.29
C ALA A 802 8.70 -42.52 22.52
N ILE A 803 9.49 -41.89 21.66
CA ILE A 803 10.95 -41.73 21.86
C ILE A 803 11.27 -40.82 23.04
N THR A 804 10.41 -39.84 23.26
CA THR A 804 10.81 -38.59 23.91
C THR A 804 10.01 -38.32 25.19
N GLY A 805 8.94 -39.09 25.41
CA GLY A 805 8.16 -39.14 26.64
C GLY A 805 7.05 -38.11 26.76
N GLY A 806 6.79 -37.30 25.72
CA GLY A 806 5.75 -36.26 25.75
C GLY A 806 4.92 -36.21 24.47
N TYR A 807 3.61 -36.11 24.62
CA TYR A 807 2.62 -36.09 23.52
C TYR A 807 2.26 -34.68 23.02
N ASP A 808 2.71 -33.63 23.72
CA ASP A 808 2.36 -32.24 23.43
C ASP A 808 3.51 -31.52 22.69
N ARG A 809 3.71 -31.84 21.41
CA ARG A 809 4.81 -31.30 20.58
C ARG A 809 4.29 -30.72 19.27
N SER A 810 4.78 -29.56 18.85
CA SER A 810 4.48 -28.95 17.52
C SER A 810 5.34 -29.55 16.41
N TRP A 811 5.44 -30.88 16.35
CA TRP A 811 6.22 -31.55 15.33
C TRP A 811 5.28 -32.09 14.26
N GLU A 812 5.54 -31.69 13.01
CA GLU A 812 4.91 -32.24 11.81
C GLU A 812 5.98 -32.90 10.94
N ALA A 813 5.71 -34.13 10.52
CA ALA A 813 6.62 -34.90 9.68
C ALA A 813 6.59 -34.35 8.24
N ARG A 814 7.72 -33.80 7.77
CA ARG A 814 7.85 -33.30 6.39
C ARG A 814 9.30 -33.29 5.93
N ALA A 815 9.49 -33.13 4.63
CA ALA A 815 10.80 -32.95 4.02
C ALA A 815 11.46 -31.63 4.48
N ASN A 816 12.79 -31.56 4.34
CA ASN A 816 13.62 -30.40 4.68
C ASN A 816 13.46 -29.86 6.13
N ARG A 817 12.96 -30.67 7.07
CA ARG A 817 12.84 -30.29 8.48
C ARG A 817 13.28 -31.42 9.39
N CYS A 818 13.93 -31.04 10.48
CA CYS A 818 14.31 -31.94 11.56
C CYS A 818 14.06 -31.32 12.92
N LEU A 819 13.81 -32.16 13.92
CA LEU A 819 13.80 -31.73 15.32
C LEU A 819 15.07 -32.25 15.98
N VAL A 820 15.92 -31.33 16.44
CA VAL A 820 17.14 -31.65 17.18
C VAL A 820 16.85 -31.53 18.68
N ILE A 821 17.11 -32.61 19.40
CA ILE A 821 16.83 -32.76 20.82
C ILE A 821 18.14 -33.06 21.54
N ASP A 822 18.46 -32.24 22.55
CA ASP A 822 19.50 -32.54 23.53
C ASP A 822 18.83 -32.62 24.90
N ARG A 823 18.71 -33.84 25.42
CA ARG A 823 18.04 -34.12 26.70
C ARG A 823 18.84 -33.64 27.90
N HIS A 824 20.16 -33.65 27.82
CA HIS A 824 20.99 -33.14 28.91
C HIS A 824 20.89 -31.62 28.99
N ALA A 825 20.85 -30.94 27.84
CA ALA A 825 20.64 -29.49 27.80
C ALA A 825 19.17 -29.09 28.01
N GLY A 826 18.23 -30.03 27.90
CA GLY A 826 16.79 -29.75 27.94
C GLY A 826 16.31 -28.91 26.75
N THR A 827 16.98 -29.02 25.60
CA THR A 827 16.70 -28.19 24.42
C THR A 827 16.07 -29.00 23.31
N GLU A 828 15.09 -28.40 22.66
CA GLU A 828 14.45 -28.93 21.45
C GLU A 828 14.42 -27.82 20.41
N THR A 829 14.99 -28.05 19.24
CA THR A 829 15.15 -27.02 18.21
C THR A 829 14.68 -27.55 16.87
N LEU A 830 13.65 -26.90 16.31
CA LEU A 830 13.26 -27.13 14.92
C LEU A 830 14.33 -26.53 14.00
N ALA A 831 14.79 -27.31 13.04
CA ALA A 831 15.87 -26.94 12.16
C ALA A 831 15.66 -27.43 10.73
N VAL A 832 16.36 -26.79 9.80
CA VAL A 832 16.61 -27.29 8.46
C VAL A 832 17.92 -28.09 8.52
N PRO A 833 17.91 -29.41 8.28
CA PRO A 833 19.09 -30.25 8.42
C PRO A 833 20.15 -29.90 7.37
N TYR A 834 21.43 -30.14 7.67
CA TYR A 834 22.47 -30.07 6.65
C TYR A 834 22.36 -31.23 5.68
N VAL A 835 22.32 -30.91 4.38
CA VAL A 835 22.28 -31.86 3.27
C VAL A 835 23.40 -31.60 2.26
N ARG A 836 23.72 -32.59 1.43
CA ARG A 836 24.58 -32.38 0.26
C ARG A 836 23.81 -31.59 -0.82
N PRO A 837 24.47 -30.76 -1.64
CA PRO A 837 23.80 -30.00 -2.71
C PRO A 837 23.00 -30.90 -3.65
N GLY A 838 21.76 -30.52 -3.93
CA GLY A 838 20.85 -31.21 -4.85
C GLY A 838 20.11 -32.41 -4.26
N ARG A 839 20.21 -32.65 -2.94
CA ARG A 839 19.60 -33.82 -2.28
C ARG A 839 18.07 -33.85 -2.40
N LEU A 840 17.43 -32.70 -2.29
CA LEU A 840 15.97 -32.57 -2.33
C LEU A 840 15.45 -32.51 -3.76
N ASP A 841 16.30 -32.16 -4.73
CA ASP A 841 15.97 -32.17 -6.16
C ASP A 841 15.92 -33.61 -6.73
N GLU A 842 16.79 -34.51 -6.24
CA GLU A 842 16.84 -35.93 -6.65
C GLU A 842 15.52 -36.70 -6.40
N GLY A 843 14.61 -36.18 -5.56
CA GLY A 843 13.31 -36.80 -5.26
C GLY A 843 12.14 -36.34 -6.13
N LEU A 844 12.31 -35.29 -6.94
CA LEU A 844 11.23 -34.71 -7.77
C LEU A 844 11.08 -35.40 -9.13
N GLU A 845 12.07 -36.16 -9.59
CA GLU A 845 11.99 -36.90 -10.86
C GLU A 845 11.05 -38.12 -10.80
N ASP A 846 10.80 -38.69 -9.62
CA ASP A 846 9.97 -39.91 -9.44
C ASP A 846 8.51 -39.62 -9.03
N GLY A 847 8.09 -38.35 -8.92
CA GLY A 847 6.79 -37.97 -8.40
C GLY A 847 6.15 -36.77 -9.10
N ALA A 848 5.58 -37.00 -10.29
CA ALA A 848 4.65 -36.11 -10.99
C ALA A 848 5.16 -34.69 -11.31
N ALA A 849 6.06 -34.59 -12.29
CA ALA A 849 6.24 -33.37 -13.08
C ALA A 849 5.61 -33.57 -14.47
N GLU A 850 4.36 -33.15 -14.64
CA GLU A 850 3.81 -32.88 -15.98
C GLU A 850 4.37 -31.51 -16.42
N PRO A 851 5.18 -31.43 -17.50
CA PRO A 851 5.82 -30.17 -17.85
C PRO A 851 4.81 -29.25 -18.53
N LEU A 852 4.37 -28.21 -17.83
CA LEU A 852 3.73 -27.04 -18.43
C LEU A 852 4.76 -26.24 -19.24
N ARG A 853 5.13 -26.76 -20.42
CA ARG A 853 5.70 -25.94 -21.50
C ARG A 853 4.56 -25.28 -22.25
N GLY A 854 4.22 -24.05 -21.85
CA GLY A 854 3.37 -23.17 -22.64
C GLY A 854 4.08 -22.74 -23.92
N GLU A 855 3.46 -23.03 -25.05
CA GLU A 855 3.86 -22.59 -26.39
C GLU A 855 3.87 -21.06 -26.49
N ALA A 856 5.06 -20.48 -26.69
CA ALA A 856 5.22 -19.17 -27.29
C ALA A 856 5.46 -19.35 -28.79
N ALA A 857 4.38 -19.46 -29.58
CA ALA A 857 4.38 -19.23 -31.02
C ALA A 857 2.95 -19.10 -31.57
N ARG A 858 2.36 -17.90 -31.47
CA ARG A 858 1.60 -17.21 -32.53
C ARG A 858 1.12 -15.84 -32.10
#